data_AF-A0A669QTB3-F1
#
_entry.id   AF-A0A669QTB3-F1
#
_cell.length_a   1.000
_cell.length_b   1.000
_cell.length_c   1.000
_cell.angle_alpha   90.00
_cell.angle_beta   90.00
_cell.angle_gamma   90.00
#
_symmetry.space_group_name_H-M   'P 1'
#
loop_
_entity.id
_entity.type
_entity.pdbx_description
1 polymer ?
#
loop_
_entity_poly.entity_id
_entity_poly.type
_entity_poly.pdbx_seq_one_letter_code
_entity_poly.pdbx_strand_id
1 'polypeptide(L)'
;MARWIPTKREKYGVGWYRGYTLRNKSKKGIFPETYIHLKEATVKDRGQHETVIPGELPLGQELTSTLREWAVIWHKLYVDNKTTQFRHVQQLTYSLIEWRSQILSGTLPKDELAELKKKVTAKIDYGNRILGLDLVVRDDNGNILDPDETSTISLFKAHETASKRIDERIQEEKPIFNTTHTYSLYVNFKNFVCNIGEDAELLMSLYDPDLSKFISENYLVRWGSNGMPKEIEKLNNLQAVFTDLSSSDLIRPKISLVCQIVRVGHMELKDGKKHTCGLRRPFGVAVMDITDIIHGKLLPGDLAQVQKDFSHLVDRSTAVARKMGFPEIILPGDVRNDIYVTLIQGEFDKGKKKTPKNVEVTMSVHDEDGNLQEKAIHPGAGYEGVSEYKSVVYYQVKQPYWYETVKVSIAIEEVSRCHLRFTFRHRSSQESRDKSERAFGMGFVKLMNADGTTLQDGKHNLIIYKGDNKKMEDAKCYLTLPYTKVEMEEKEVPSGKSLHHLANFTPNKDSTKDSFQIATLICSTKLTQNVDLLGLLNWRSNSQNIAHNLRKLMEVEGGEIVKFLQDTLDALFNIMMEMSENETYDFLVFDALVFIISLIGDIKFQHFNPVLETYIYKHFSATLAYKKTLQLAFLLKSFHCQNSFLQGQDAAGMANAALRT
;
A
#
# COMPACT_ATOMS: atom_id res chain seq x y z
N MET A 1 -41.13 13.99 6.12
CA MET A 1 -42.37 14.64 6.61
C MET A 1 -42.08 16.09 6.96
N ALA A 2 -42.74 17.04 6.30
CA ALA A 2 -42.62 18.46 6.64
C ALA A 2 -43.17 18.71 8.05
N ARG A 3 -42.42 19.44 8.88
CA ARG A 3 -42.90 19.89 10.19
C ARG A 3 -43.75 21.14 9.95
N TRP A 4 -45.04 21.04 10.17
CA TRP A 4 -46.02 22.12 10.02
C TRP A 4 -46.37 22.66 11.40
N ILE A 5 -46.53 23.98 11.50
CA ILE A 5 -47.01 24.62 12.73
C ILE A 5 -48.41 25.17 12.46
N PRO A 6 -49.44 24.70 13.18
CA PRO A 6 -50.74 25.37 13.16
C PRO A 6 -50.59 26.73 13.83
N THR A 7 -50.99 27.81 13.15
CA THR A 7 -51.23 29.07 13.85
C THR A 7 -52.38 28.84 14.84
N LYS A 8 -52.21 29.27 16.10
CA LYS A 8 -53.03 28.85 17.27
C LYS A 8 -54.52 29.23 17.23
N ARG A 9 -55.02 29.73 16.09
CA ARG A 9 -56.43 30.02 15.84
C ARG A 9 -56.81 29.48 14.47
N GLU A 10 -57.93 28.75 14.45
CA GLU A 10 -58.65 28.21 13.29
C GLU A 10 -58.26 26.78 12.87
N LYS A 11 -58.92 25.80 13.49
CA LYS A 11 -59.54 24.72 12.70
C LYS A 11 -60.33 25.41 11.59
N TYR A 12 -59.88 25.27 10.35
CA TYR A 12 -60.53 25.90 9.21
C TYR A 12 -61.63 24.95 8.73
N GLY A 13 -62.74 24.93 9.48
CA GLY A 13 -63.77 23.90 9.32
C GLY A 13 -63.38 22.54 9.91
N VAL A 14 -64.16 21.51 9.60
CA VAL A 14 -63.96 20.15 10.12
C VAL A 14 -62.84 19.44 9.34
N GLY A 15 -61.77 19.05 10.03
CA GLY A 15 -60.70 18.22 9.46
C GLY A 15 -59.56 18.95 8.75
N TRP A 16 -59.43 20.27 8.91
CA TRP A 16 -58.36 21.07 8.27
C TRP A 16 -57.69 22.07 9.23
N TYR A 17 -56.38 22.22 9.09
CA TYR A 17 -55.57 23.25 9.74
C TYR A 17 -55.16 24.33 8.75
N ARG A 18 -55.06 25.59 9.20
CA ARG A 18 -54.41 26.67 8.45
C ARG A 18 -53.06 27.01 9.08
N GLY A 19 -52.01 27.16 8.28
CA GLY A 19 -50.66 27.42 8.79
C GLY A 19 -49.62 27.59 7.68
N TYR A 20 -48.36 27.29 8.00
CA TYR A 20 -47.22 27.39 7.08
C TYR A 20 -46.18 26.30 7.37
N THR A 21 -45.26 26.08 6.42
CA THR A 21 -44.08 25.22 6.66
C THR A 21 -43.02 25.96 7.47
N LEU A 22 -42.36 25.27 8.40
CA LEU A 22 -41.22 25.85 9.12
C LEU A 22 -40.08 26.35 8.21
N ARG A 23 -39.94 25.78 7.01
CA ARG A 23 -38.94 26.19 6.01
C ARG A 23 -39.34 27.44 5.22
N ASN A 24 -40.63 27.79 5.20
CA ASN A 24 -41.13 28.92 4.44
C ASN A 24 -42.39 29.49 5.11
N LYS A 25 -42.18 30.46 6.01
CA LYS A 25 -43.25 31.14 6.75
C LYS A 25 -44.12 32.06 5.87
N SER A 26 -43.62 32.45 4.69
CA SER A 26 -44.34 33.35 3.78
C SER A 26 -45.51 32.66 3.06
N LYS A 27 -45.39 31.36 2.80
CA LYS A 27 -46.44 30.56 2.16
C LYS A 27 -47.39 30.00 3.20
N LYS A 28 -48.52 30.68 3.38
CA LYS A 28 -49.63 30.25 4.23
C LYS A 28 -50.67 29.47 3.41
N GLY A 29 -51.21 28.40 3.96
CA GLY A 29 -52.20 27.54 3.29
C GLY A 29 -53.04 26.72 4.27
N ILE A 30 -53.96 25.93 3.72
CA ILE A 30 -54.76 24.94 4.47
C ILE A 30 -54.21 23.53 4.23
N PHE A 31 -54.25 22.67 5.26
CA PHE A 31 -53.72 21.31 5.24
C PHE A 31 -54.68 20.36 5.98
N PRO A 32 -54.87 19.12 5.50
CA PRO A 32 -55.79 18.20 6.18
C PRO A 32 -55.22 17.76 7.53
N GLU A 33 -56.08 17.71 8.55
CA GLU A 33 -55.74 17.30 9.92
C GLU A 33 -55.13 15.88 9.94
N THR A 34 -55.57 14.99 9.05
CA THR A 34 -55.07 13.60 8.93
C THR A 34 -53.60 13.47 8.54
N TYR A 35 -52.99 14.50 7.95
CA TYR A 35 -51.59 14.49 7.51
C TYR A 35 -50.65 15.23 8.48
N ILE A 36 -51.18 15.79 9.56
CA ILE A 36 -50.44 16.68 10.47
C ILE A 36 -50.45 16.10 11.89
N HIS A 37 -49.28 15.63 12.33
CA HIS A 37 -49.07 15.26 13.73
C HIS A 37 -48.69 16.49 14.55
N LEU A 38 -49.53 16.87 15.49
CA LEU A 38 -49.24 17.98 16.41
C LEU A 38 -48.15 17.56 17.40
N LYS A 39 -47.19 18.47 17.64
CA LYS A 39 -46.19 18.32 18.70
C LYS A 39 -46.32 19.48 19.67
N GLU A 40 -46.01 19.24 20.94
CA GLU A 40 -46.00 20.30 21.94
C GLU A 40 -44.99 21.39 21.58
N ALA A 41 -45.40 22.65 21.77
CA ALA A 41 -44.56 23.81 21.56
C ALA A 41 -45.04 24.99 22.42
N THR A 42 -44.11 25.76 22.96
CA THR A 42 -44.35 27.02 23.65
C THR A 42 -44.16 28.18 22.68
N VAL A 43 -45.05 29.18 22.71
CA VAL A 43 -44.96 30.36 21.84
C VAL A 43 -44.54 31.55 22.69
N LYS A 44 -43.36 32.12 22.41
CA LYS A 44 -42.86 33.39 22.97
C LYS A 44 -43.13 34.54 21.99
N ASP A 45 -43.32 35.73 22.55
CA ASP A 45 -43.74 36.98 21.90
C ASP A 45 -45.10 36.92 21.16
N ARG A 46 -46.12 37.49 21.81
CA ARG A 46 -47.48 37.62 21.28
C ARG A 46 -47.62 38.87 20.40
N GLY A 47 -46.72 39.04 19.43
CA GLY A 47 -46.65 40.20 18.52
C GLY A 47 -46.44 39.81 17.05
N GLN A 48 -45.91 40.71 16.22
CA GLN A 48 -45.62 40.45 14.79
C GLN A 48 -44.55 39.36 14.56
N HIS A 49 -43.79 39.00 15.59
CA HIS A 49 -42.74 37.98 15.56
C HIS A 49 -43.09 36.84 16.54
N GLU A 50 -44.01 35.96 16.14
CA GLU A 50 -44.28 34.74 16.93
C GLU A 50 -43.08 33.78 16.85
N THR A 51 -42.46 33.50 18.01
CA THR A 51 -41.39 32.52 18.14
C THR A 51 -41.93 31.24 18.74
N VAL A 52 -41.99 30.18 17.93
CA VAL A 52 -42.48 28.86 18.35
C VAL A 52 -41.31 27.99 18.75
N ILE A 53 -41.25 27.66 20.04
CA ILE A 53 -40.22 26.81 20.67
C ILE A 53 -40.81 25.40 20.82
N PRO A 54 -40.32 24.39 20.07
CA PRO A 54 -40.78 23.02 20.24
C PRO A 54 -40.48 22.50 21.65
N GLY A 55 -41.35 21.64 22.20
CA GLY A 55 -41.12 20.95 23.49
C GLY A 55 -40.06 19.84 23.41
N GLU A 56 -39.51 19.55 22.22
CA GLU A 56 -38.33 18.69 22.07
C GLU A 56 -37.13 19.30 22.81
N LEU A 57 -36.35 18.48 23.51
CA LEU A 57 -35.12 18.90 24.20
C LEU A 57 -34.24 19.77 23.27
N PRO A 58 -33.69 20.91 23.73
CA PRO A 58 -32.89 21.81 22.89
C PRO A 58 -31.78 21.08 22.13
N LEU A 59 -31.11 20.13 22.77
CA LEU A 59 -30.06 19.30 22.18
C LEU A 59 -30.55 18.47 20.98
N GLY A 60 -31.79 17.95 21.03
CA GLY A 60 -32.38 17.20 19.92
C GLY A 60 -32.71 18.09 18.71
N GLN A 61 -33.03 19.36 18.95
CA GLN A 61 -33.25 20.35 17.90
C GLN A 61 -31.92 20.72 17.23
N GLU A 62 -30.90 20.97 18.03
CA GLU A 62 -29.54 21.25 17.59
C GLU A 62 -28.99 20.12 16.71
N LEU A 63 -29.01 18.88 17.20
CA LEU A 63 -28.64 17.68 16.42
C LEU A 63 -29.33 17.64 15.06
N THR A 64 -30.62 17.98 15.02
CA THR A 64 -31.40 17.98 13.78
C THR A 64 -30.97 19.10 12.82
N SER A 65 -30.53 20.26 13.33
CA SER A 65 -29.99 21.35 12.50
C SER A 65 -28.61 20.99 11.97
N THR A 66 -27.70 20.56 12.85
CA THR A 66 -26.33 20.15 12.50
C THR A 66 -26.34 19.08 11.40
N LEU A 67 -27.14 18.02 11.58
CA LEU A 67 -27.26 16.95 10.58
C LEU A 67 -27.75 17.45 9.21
N ARG A 68 -28.58 18.49 9.17
CA ARG A 68 -29.06 19.08 7.91
C ARG A 68 -27.99 19.92 7.23
N GLU A 69 -27.25 20.73 8.00
CA GLU A 69 -26.15 21.53 7.49
C GLU A 69 -25.03 20.63 6.97
N TRP A 70 -24.64 19.62 7.75
CA TRP A 70 -23.64 18.64 7.35
C TRP A 70 -24.08 17.83 6.13
N ALA A 71 -25.36 17.49 5.98
CA ALA A 71 -25.85 16.78 4.80
C ALA A 71 -25.58 17.54 3.49
N VAL A 72 -25.71 18.88 3.49
CA VAL A 72 -25.41 19.71 2.32
C VAL A 72 -23.93 19.61 1.95
N ILE A 73 -23.04 19.71 2.93
CA ILE A 73 -21.60 19.59 2.74
C ILE A 73 -21.22 18.17 2.33
N TRP A 74 -21.84 17.16 2.95
CA TRP A 74 -21.60 15.76 2.66
C TRP A 74 -21.94 15.40 1.20
N HIS A 75 -23.06 15.91 0.68
CA HIS A 75 -23.40 15.81 -0.75
C HIS A 75 -22.34 16.49 -1.64
N LYS A 76 -21.84 17.66 -1.24
CA LYS A 76 -20.78 18.37 -1.98
C LYS A 76 -19.48 17.58 -2.02
N LEU A 77 -19.06 16.99 -0.90
CA LEU A 77 -17.85 16.16 -0.83
C LEU A 77 -17.92 14.93 -1.76
N TYR A 78 -19.11 14.36 -1.93
CA TYR A 78 -19.35 13.28 -2.89
C TYR A 78 -19.16 13.76 -4.34
N VAL A 79 -19.77 14.90 -4.70
CA VAL A 79 -19.67 15.48 -6.05
C VAL A 79 -18.23 15.88 -6.37
N ASP A 80 -17.50 16.43 -5.39
CA ASP A 80 -16.11 16.87 -5.55
C ASP A 80 -15.09 15.70 -5.44
N ASN A 81 -15.57 14.46 -5.36
CA ASN A 81 -14.77 13.23 -5.24
C ASN A 81 -13.77 13.23 -4.07
N LYS A 82 -14.11 13.89 -2.95
CA LYS A 82 -13.32 13.95 -1.71
C LYS A 82 -13.65 12.75 -0.81
N THR A 83 -13.30 11.55 -1.25
CA THR A 83 -13.73 10.26 -0.65
C THR A 83 -13.36 10.08 0.82
N THR A 84 -12.18 10.53 1.26
CA THR A 84 -11.72 10.43 2.65
C THR A 84 -12.57 11.30 3.58
N GLN A 85 -12.71 12.58 3.26
CA GLN A 85 -13.56 13.52 4.00
C GLN A 85 -15.03 13.10 3.98
N PHE A 86 -15.52 12.59 2.85
CA PHE A 86 -16.88 12.05 2.72
C PHE A 86 -17.15 10.92 3.72
N ARG A 87 -16.24 9.94 3.83
CA ARG A 87 -16.37 8.82 4.77
C ARG A 87 -16.26 9.28 6.23
N HIS A 88 -15.37 10.22 6.52
CA HIS A 88 -15.22 10.79 7.86
C HIS A 88 -16.52 11.45 8.32
N VAL A 89 -17.09 12.35 7.50
CA VAL A 89 -18.36 13.03 7.80
C VAL A 89 -19.52 12.02 7.91
N GLN A 90 -19.52 10.96 7.09
CA GLN A 90 -20.51 9.88 7.18
C GLN A 90 -20.49 9.20 8.56
N GLN A 91 -19.31 8.83 9.06
CA GLN A 91 -19.17 8.20 10.38
C GLN A 91 -19.63 9.13 11.52
N LEU A 92 -19.27 10.42 11.45
CA LEU A 92 -19.75 11.41 12.41
C LEU A 92 -21.28 11.52 12.37
N THR A 93 -21.86 11.58 11.16
CA THR A 93 -23.31 11.69 10.93
C THR A 93 -24.06 10.50 11.52
N TYR A 94 -23.59 9.26 11.30
CA TYR A 94 -24.22 8.06 11.86
C TYR A 94 -24.17 8.05 13.39
N SER A 95 -23.05 8.45 13.98
CA SER A 95 -22.94 8.59 15.44
C SER A 95 -23.98 9.56 15.99
N LEU A 96 -24.13 10.74 15.36
CA LEU A 96 -25.10 11.75 15.78
C LEU A 96 -26.55 11.28 15.60
N ILE A 97 -26.86 10.52 14.55
CA ILE A 97 -28.20 9.93 14.35
C ILE A 97 -28.53 8.93 15.46
N GLU A 98 -27.57 8.08 15.84
CA GLU A 98 -27.73 7.12 16.93
C GLU A 98 -27.96 7.84 18.27
N TRP A 99 -27.10 8.80 18.61
CA TRP A 99 -27.24 9.57 19.85
C TRP A 99 -28.53 10.39 19.88
N ARG A 100 -28.98 10.92 18.74
CA ARG A 100 -30.29 11.55 18.62
C ARG A 100 -31.43 10.57 18.94
N SER A 101 -31.32 9.32 18.50
CA SER A 101 -32.30 8.28 18.84
C SER A 101 -32.31 7.97 20.34
N GLN A 102 -31.13 7.88 20.96
CA GLN A 102 -30.99 7.64 22.41
C GLN A 102 -31.53 8.81 23.26
N ILE A 103 -31.29 10.05 22.85
CA ILE A 103 -31.83 11.23 23.55
C ILE A 103 -33.36 11.26 23.47
N LEU A 104 -33.93 10.90 22.32
CA LEU A 104 -35.37 10.95 22.09
C LEU A 104 -36.12 9.74 22.64
N SER A 105 -35.45 8.64 22.99
CA SER A 105 -36.09 7.49 23.63
C SER A 105 -36.59 7.83 25.03
N GLY A 106 -35.98 8.82 25.69
CA GLY A 106 -36.34 9.24 27.05
C GLY A 106 -36.03 8.19 28.13
N THR A 107 -35.26 7.15 27.78
CA THR A 107 -34.94 6.02 28.67
C THR A 107 -33.65 6.20 29.47
N LEU A 108 -32.88 7.24 29.19
CA LEU A 108 -31.58 7.49 29.83
C LEU A 108 -31.74 8.09 31.23
N PRO A 109 -31.05 7.57 32.25
CA PRO A 109 -30.87 8.23 33.54
C PRO A 109 -30.29 9.65 33.38
N LYS A 110 -30.52 10.52 34.37
CA LYS A 110 -30.04 11.92 34.33
C LYS A 110 -28.53 12.03 34.16
N ASP A 111 -27.76 11.15 34.80
CA ASP A 111 -26.30 11.18 34.76
C ASP A 111 -25.77 10.73 33.38
N GLU A 112 -26.36 9.66 32.82
CA GLU A 112 -26.04 9.20 31.46
C GLU A 112 -26.43 10.23 30.40
N LEU A 113 -27.57 10.92 30.59
CA LEU A 113 -28.00 11.99 29.69
C LEU A 113 -27.04 13.19 29.73
N ALA A 114 -26.50 13.53 30.91
CA ALA A 114 -25.51 14.60 31.05
C ALA A 114 -24.18 14.25 30.37
N GLU A 115 -23.70 13.01 30.52
CA GLU A 115 -22.52 12.52 29.79
C GLU A 115 -22.74 12.47 28.28
N LEU A 116 -23.89 11.94 27.84
CA LEU A 116 -24.23 11.86 26.42
C LEU A 116 -24.32 13.26 25.81
N LYS A 117 -24.89 14.23 26.54
CA LYS A 117 -24.93 15.63 26.11
C LYS A 117 -23.52 16.18 25.88
N LYS A 118 -22.58 15.98 26.81
CA LYS A 118 -21.18 16.41 26.64
C LYS A 118 -20.53 15.75 25.43
N LYS A 119 -20.77 14.45 25.19
CA LYS A 119 -20.26 13.71 24.03
C LYS A 119 -20.84 14.25 22.71
N VAL A 120 -22.15 14.50 22.67
CA VAL A 120 -22.84 15.04 21.49
C VAL A 120 -22.31 16.42 21.14
N THR A 121 -22.27 17.35 22.10
CA THR A 121 -21.83 18.73 21.86
C THR A 121 -20.38 18.76 21.41
N ALA A 122 -19.51 17.97 22.05
CA ALA A 122 -18.12 17.85 21.63
C ALA A 122 -17.95 17.39 20.18
N LYS A 123 -18.73 16.40 19.74
CA LYS A 123 -18.65 15.85 18.37
C LYS A 123 -19.24 16.79 17.33
N ILE A 124 -20.29 17.55 17.68
CA ILE A 124 -20.83 18.63 16.86
C ILE A 124 -19.78 19.73 16.68
N ASP A 125 -19.18 20.21 17.77
CA ASP A 125 -18.20 21.30 17.74
C ASP A 125 -16.96 20.91 16.92
N TYR A 126 -16.46 19.69 17.11
CA TYR A 126 -15.37 19.12 16.30
C TYR A 126 -15.75 19.03 14.81
N GLY A 127 -16.91 18.46 14.51
CA GLY A 127 -17.37 18.29 13.13
C GLY A 127 -17.59 19.62 12.42
N ASN A 128 -18.12 20.64 13.11
CA ASN A 128 -18.25 21.99 12.58
C ASN A 128 -16.88 22.58 12.24
N ARG A 129 -15.89 22.44 13.12
CA ARG A 129 -14.54 22.94 12.90
C ARG A 129 -13.88 22.33 11.67
N ILE A 130 -13.94 21.01 11.50
CA ILE A 130 -13.34 20.35 10.33
C ILE A 130 -14.09 20.63 9.02
N LEU A 131 -15.37 21.00 9.11
CA LEU A 131 -16.21 21.36 7.97
C LEU A 131 -16.17 22.85 7.63
N GLY A 132 -15.42 23.66 8.41
CA GLY A 132 -15.34 25.11 8.22
C GLY A 132 -16.62 25.86 8.56
N LEU A 133 -17.43 25.31 9.48
CA LEU A 133 -18.65 25.93 10.01
C LEU A 133 -18.35 26.73 11.28
N ASP A 134 -19.29 27.60 11.65
CA ASP A 134 -19.18 28.46 12.82
C ASP A 134 -19.11 27.65 14.14
N LEU A 135 -18.26 28.13 15.05
CA LEU A 135 -18.10 27.57 16.39
C LEU A 135 -19.25 28.03 17.30
N VAL A 136 -19.92 27.08 17.93
CA VAL A 136 -20.96 27.36 18.93
C VAL A 136 -20.33 27.40 20.33
N VAL A 137 -20.46 28.54 21.01
CA VAL A 137 -19.89 28.72 22.36
C VAL A 137 -20.87 28.20 23.41
N ARG A 138 -20.36 27.41 24.37
CA ARG A 138 -21.18 26.70 25.37
C ARG A 138 -20.72 26.94 26.80
N ASP A 139 -21.63 26.77 27.75
CA ASP A 139 -21.34 26.70 29.19
C ASP A 139 -20.79 25.33 29.61
N ASP A 140 -20.41 25.18 30.89
CA ASP A 140 -19.89 23.93 31.47
C ASP A 140 -20.89 22.76 31.44
N ASN A 141 -22.19 23.08 31.28
CA ASN A 141 -23.29 22.13 31.19
C ASN A 141 -23.63 21.79 29.72
N GLY A 142 -22.87 22.29 28.75
CA GLY A 142 -23.07 22.07 27.32
C GLY A 142 -24.27 22.80 26.73
N ASN A 143 -24.81 23.83 27.38
CA ASN A 143 -25.82 24.72 26.82
C ASN A 143 -25.17 25.79 25.97
N ILE A 144 -25.84 26.22 24.91
CA ILE A 144 -25.43 27.36 24.07
C ILE A 144 -25.51 28.64 24.93
N LEU A 145 -24.44 29.44 24.93
CA LEU A 145 -24.43 30.73 25.61
C LEU A 145 -25.24 31.76 24.80
N ASP A 146 -26.12 32.50 25.49
CA ASP A 146 -26.86 33.61 24.89
C ASP A 146 -25.97 34.87 24.88
N PRO A 147 -25.66 35.45 23.69
CA PRO A 147 -24.88 36.68 23.59
C PRO A 147 -25.54 37.90 24.25
N ASP A 148 -26.87 37.92 24.35
CA ASP A 148 -27.63 39.04 24.93
C ASP A 148 -27.63 38.98 26.47
N GLU A 149 -27.45 37.80 27.05
CA GLU A 149 -27.37 37.58 28.50
C GLU A 149 -25.92 37.45 29.01
N THR A 150 -24.95 37.20 28.13
CA THR A 150 -23.54 36.95 28.49
C THR A 150 -22.65 38.16 28.20
N SER A 151 -21.82 38.58 29.16
CA SER A 151 -20.88 39.68 28.93
C SER A 151 -19.91 39.39 27.79
N THR A 152 -19.56 40.41 27.00
CA THR A 152 -18.63 40.27 25.86
C THR A 152 -17.29 39.63 26.24
N ILE A 153 -16.77 39.96 27.43
CA ILE A 153 -15.50 39.42 27.94
C ILE A 153 -15.66 37.93 28.30
N SER A 154 -16.76 37.56 28.96
CA SER A 154 -17.04 36.17 29.30
C SER A 154 -17.23 35.31 28.04
N LEU A 155 -17.95 35.84 27.05
CA LEU A 155 -18.18 35.17 25.78
C LEU A 155 -16.88 34.94 25.02
N PHE A 156 -15.98 35.95 24.97
CA PHE A 156 -14.66 35.82 24.35
C PHE A 156 -13.79 34.76 25.02
N LYS A 157 -13.75 34.73 26.36
CA LYS A 157 -13.00 33.70 27.11
C LYS A 157 -13.54 32.30 26.87
N ALA A 158 -14.87 32.15 26.85
CA ALA A 158 -15.51 30.88 26.56
C ALA A 158 -15.22 30.42 25.12
N HIS A 159 -15.20 31.35 24.16
CA HIS A 159 -14.79 31.07 22.78
C HIS A 159 -13.32 30.61 22.70
N GLU A 160 -12.39 31.32 23.34
CA GLU A 160 -10.95 30.96 23.34
C GLU A 160 -10.74 29.55 23.94
N THR A 161 -11.43 29.26 25.03
CA THR A 161 -11.38 27.96 25.71
C THR A 161 -11.97 26.85 24.82
N ALA A 162 -13.11 27.11 24.19
CA ALA A 162 -13.73 26.16 23.25
C ALA A 162 -12.84 25.89 22.04
N SER A 163 -12.22 26.93 21.46
CA SER A 163 -11.28 26.78 20.33
C SER A 163 -10.08 25.93 20.71
N LYS A 164 -9.41 26.23 21.84
CA LYS A 164 -8.26 25.43 22.31
C LYS A 164 -8.62 23.97 22.52
N ARG A 165 -9.73 23.70 23.21
CA ARG A 165 -10.22 22.33 23.45
C ARG A 165 -10.48 21.57 22.14
N ILE A 166 -10.99 22.25 21.11
CA ILE A 166 -11.24 21.62 19.81
C ILE A 166 -9.93 21.41 19.04
N ASP A 167 -9.01 22.36 19.09
CA ASP A 167 -7.70 22.24 18.43
C ASP A 167 -6.86 21.11 19.06
N GLU A 168 -6.88 20.95 20.40
CA GLU A 168 -6.30 19.80 21.11
C GLU A 168 -6.93 18.48 20.65
N ARG A 169 -8.26 18.43 20.54
CA ARG A 169 -8.98 17.23 20.09
C ARG A 169 -8.74 16.92 18.62
N ILE A 170 -8.55 17.93 17.78
CA ILE A 170 -8.10 17.75 16.39
C ILE A 170 -6.69 17.20 16.38
N GLN A 171 -5.83 17.58 17.32
CA GLN A 171 -4.49 17.02 17.42
C GLN A 171 -4.48 15.57 17.92
N GLU A 172 -5.42 15.21 18.81
CA GLU A 172 -5.65 13.83 19.28
C GLU A 172 -6.34 12.92 18.23
N GLU A 173 -7.31 13.45 17.48
CA GLU A 173 -8.02 12.72 16.40
C GLU A 173 -7.36 12.84 15.04
N LYS A 174 -6.35 13.71 14.88
CA LYS A 174 -5.44 13.61 13.74
C LYS A 174 -4.92 12.19 13.78
N PRO A 175 -5.11 11.39 12.71
CA PRO A 175 -4.51 10.08 12.69
C PRO A 175 -3.03 10.28 13.00
N ILE A 176 -2.49 9.45 13.90
CA ILE A 176 -1.06 9.39 14.25
C ILE A 176 -0.18 9.32 12.97
N PHE A 177 -0.81 9.02 11.84
CA PHE A 177 -0.33 8.88 10.48
C PHE A 177 -0.24 10.17 9.64
N ASN A 178 -0.59 11.36 10.16
CA ASN A 178 -0.35 12.63 9.44
C ASN A 178 1.14 13.02 9.42
N THR A 179 1.95 12.38 10.26
CA THR A 179 3.39 12.30 10.12
C THR A 179 3.70 11.02 9.35
N THR A 180 4.52 11.13 8.31
CA THR A 180 4.91 10.03 7.45
C THR A 180 5.79 9.05 8.22
N HIS A 181 5.16 8.03 8.80
CA HIS A 181 5.84 6.98 9.55
C HIS A 181 5.81 5.66 8.78
N THR A 182 6.83 4.85 9.03
CA THR A 182 6.83 3.43 8.69
C THR A 182 6.31 2.63 9.88
N TYR A 183 5.45 1.67 9.60
CA TYR A 183 4.80 0.83 10.60
C TYR A 183 5.24 -0.61 10.43
N SER A 184 5.18 -1.32 11.54
CA SER A 184 5.46 -2.75 11.58
C SER A 184 4.36 -3.47 12.35
N LEU A 185 3.93 -4.62 11.83
CA LEU A 185 2.92 -5.47 12.45
C LEU A 185 3.60 -6.71 13.03
N TYR A 186 3.55 -6.84 14.35
CA TYR A 186 4.01 -8.04 15.04
C TYR A 186 2.91 -9.11 15.06
N VAL A 187 3.27 -10.33 14.65
CA VAL A 187 2.39 -11.51 14.65
C VAL A 187 3.06 -12.64 15.42
N ASN A 188 2.32 -13.20 16.37
CA ASN A 188 2.75 -14.36 17.16
C ASN A 188 1.82 -15.53 16.88
N PHE A 189 2.32 -16.52 16.15
CA PHE A 189 1.59 -17.71 15.79
C PHE A 189 1.61 -18.72 16.94
N LYS A 190 0.44 -18.96 17.56
CA LYS A 190 0.34 -19.80 18.76
C LYS A 190 0.16 -21.27 18.47
N ASN A 191 -0.73 -21.61 17.55
CA ASN A 191 -1.11 -23.00 17.30
C ASN A 191 -1.71 -23.19 15.91
N PHE A 192 -1.54 -24.39 15.35
CA PHE A 192 -2.20 -24.87 14.15
C PHE A 192 -3.02 -26.12 14.47
N VAL A 193 -4.35 -26.04 14.32
CA VAL A 193 -5.24 -27.19 14.52
C VAL A 193 -5.93 -27.53 13.21
N CYS A 194 -5.41 -28.55 12.53
CA CYS A 194 -5.97 -29.02 11.28
C CYS A 194 -5.66 -30.51 11.06
N ASN A 195 -6.67 -31.31 10.72
CA ASN A 195 -6.50 -32.74 10.48
C ASN A 195 -6.01 -33.00 9.04
N ILE A 196 -4.72 -32.75 8.79
CA ILE A 196 -4.10 -32.94 7.46
C ILE A 196 -3.63 -34.39 7.26
N GLY A 197 -3.10 -35.03 8.32
CA GLY A 197 -2.51 -36.37 8.25
C GLY A 197 -1.17 -36.45 7.50
N GLU A 198 -0.65 -35.33 7.01
CA GLU A 198 0.64 -35.17 6.34
C GLU A 198 1.34 -33.91 6.87
N ASP A 199 2.60 -33.71 6.49
CA ASP A 199 3.29 -32.45 6.78
C ASP A 199 2.62 -31.29 6.03
N ALA A 200 2.80 -30.07 6.54
CA ALA A 200 2.23 -28.87 5.94
C ALA A 200 3.18 -27.67 5.96
N GLU A 201 2.97 -26.77 5.01
CA GLU A 201 3.55 -25.45 4.96
C GLU A 201 2.43 -24.42 5.14
N LEU A 202 2.60 -23.54 6.13
CA LEU A 202 1.71 -22.42 6.41
C LEU A 202 2.39 -21.15 5.91
N LEU A 203 1.77 -20.50 4.93
CA LEU A 203 2.28 -19.27 4.31
C LEU A 203 1.37 -18.12 4.73
N MET A 204 1.86 -17.26 5.62
CA MET A 204 1.09 -16.13 6.15
C MET A 204 1.52 -14.82 5.51
N SER A 205 0.60 -14.05 4.96
CA SER A 205 0.91 -12.77 4.31
C SER A 205 -0.23 -11.77 4.43
N LEU A 206 0.10 -10.49 4.33
CA LEU A 206 -0.86 -9.39 4.29
C LEU A 206 -1.46 -9.28 2.89
N TYR A 207 -2.78 -9.11 2.83
CA TYR A 207 -3.55 -9.12 1.59
C TYR A 207 -4.55 -7.97 1.56
N ASP A 208 -4.58 -7.30 0.41
CA ASP A 208 -5.58 -6.30 0.05
C ASP A 208 -6.68 -6.99 -0.78
N PRO A 209 -7.88 -7.20 -0.22
CA PRO A 209 -8.98 -7.82 -0.94
C PRO A 209 -9.59 -6.93 -2.02
N ASP A 210 -9.52 -5.60 -1.87
CA ASP A 210 -10.08 -4.66 -2.84
C ASP A 210 -9.22 -4.62 -4.12
N LEU A 211 -7.89 -4.65 -3.96
CA LEU A 211 -6.95 -4.72 -5.08
C LEU A 211 -6.65 -6.16 -5.53
N SER A 212 -7.15 -7.16 -4.80
CA SER A 212 -6.84 -8.57 -4.99
C SER A 212 -5.34 -8.87 -5.06
N LYS A 213 -4.55 -8.25 -4.18
CA LYS A 213 -3.07 -8.31 -4.19
C LYS A 213 -2.51 -8.56 -2.80
N PHE A 214 -1.46 -9.37 -2.74
CA PHE A 214 -0.64 -9.50 -1.55
C PHE A 214 0.22 -8.24 -1.38
N ILE A 215 0.32 -7.78 -0.13
CA ILE A 215 1.06 -6.59 0.29
C ILE A 215 2.46 -6.97 0.79
N SER A 216 2.60 -8.12 1.46
CA SER A 216 3.85 -8.56 2.09
C SER A 216 4.36 -9.88 1.52
N GLU A 217 5.64 -10.17 1.76
CA GLU A 217 6.15 -11.53 1.59
C GLU A 217 5.48 -12.51 2.57
N ASN A 218 5.59 -13.80 2.28
CA ASN A 218 5.06 -14.85 3.15
C ASN A 218 5.94 -14.99 4.39
N TYR A 219 5.35 -15.12 5.57
CA TYR A 219 5.96 -15.77 6.71
C TYR A 219 5.66 -17.27 6.60
N LEU A 220 6.72 -18.08 6.41
CA LEU A 220 6.59 -19.52 6.29
C LEU A 220 6.66 -20.16 7.67
N VAL A 221 5.83 -21.18 7.92
CA VAL A 221 5.97 -22.12 9.04
C VAL A 221 5.81 -23.53 8.52
N ARG A 222 6.80 -24.40 8.76
CA ARG A 222 6.72 -25.82 8.42
C ARG A 222 6.16 -26.61 9.60
N TRP A 223 5.01 -27.23 9.39
CA TRP A 223 4.29 -28.03 10.36
C TRP A 223 4.43 -29.52 10.06
N GLY A 224 4.76 -30.30 11.08
CA GLY A 224 4.88 -31.75 10.98
C GLY A 224 3.52 -32.44 11.09
N SER A 225 3.42 -33.60 10.46
CA SER A 225 2.30 -34.55 10.58
C SER A 225 2.04 -35.01 12.02
N ASN A 226 3.01 -34.87 12.91
CA ASN A 226 2.89 -35.12 14.36
C ASN A 226 2.16 -33.98 15.13
N GLY A 227 1.73 -32.92 14.44
CA GLY A 227 1.03 -31.80 15.05
C GLY A 227 1.94 -30.76 15.69
N MET A 228 3.24 -30.77 15.39
CA MET A 228 4.23 -29.84 15.95
C MET A 228 5.02 -29.15 14.83
N PRO A 229 5.62 -27.97 15.06
CA PRO A 229 6.58 -27.38 14.12
C PRO A 229 7.72 -28.36 13.81
N LYS A 230 8.16 -28.40 12.54
CA LYS A 230 9.27 -29.29 12.12
C LYS A 230 10.59 -28.95 12.80
N GLU A 231 10.80 -27.68 13.10
CA GLU A 231 12.00 -27.19 13.78
C GLU A 231 11.69 -27.01 15.27
N ILE A 232 12.24 -27.91 16.09
CA ILE A 232 12.02 -27.91 17.55
C ILE A 232 12.56 -26.62 18.20
N GLU A 233 13.59 -26.01 17.63
CA GLU A 233 14.15 -24.73 18.09
C GLU A 233 13.13 -23.57 17.99
N LYS A 234 12.14 -23.69 17.11
CA LYS A 234 11.05 -22.72 16.95
C LYS A 234 9.83 -23.01 17.81
N LEU A 235 9.89 -24.04 18.66
CA LEU A 235 8.83 -24.36 19.59
C LEU A 235 8.63 -23.19 20.57
N ASN A 236 7.44 -22.58 20.55
CA ASN A 236 7.09 -21.33 21.25
C ASN A 236 7.69 -20.02 20.69
N ASN A 237 8.44 -20.08 19.59
CA ASN A 237 9.02 -18.92 18.92
C ASN A 237 8.63 -18.84 17.44
N LEU A 238 7.32 -18.82 17.19
CA LEU A 238 6.74 -18.64 15.85
C LEU A 238 6.27 -17.20 15.72
N GLN A 239 7.24 -16.30 15.65
CA GLN A 239 7.02 -14.86 15.64
C GLN A 239 7.50 -14.28 14.33
N ALA A 240 6.74 -13.32 13.80
CA ALA A 240 7.10 -12.57 12.62
C ALA A 240 6.75 -11.09 12.80
N VAL A 241 7.60 -10.23 12.26
CA VAL A 241 7.31 -8.80 12.10
C VAL A 241 7.13 -8.51 10.63
N PHE A 242 5.95 -8.04 10.26
CA PHE A 242 5.70 -7.50 8.92
C PHE A 242 6.14 -6.04 8.90
N THR A 243 7.13 -5.68 8.09
CA THR A 243 7.77 -4.35 8.11
C THR A 243 7.48 -3.55 6.85
N ASP A 244 7.91 -2.28 6.84
CA ASP A 244 7.79 -1.34 5.70
C ASP A 244 6.35 -1.00 5.32
N LEU A 245 5.40 -1.14 6.24
CA LEU A 245 4.02 -0.73 6.03
C LEU A 245 3.93 0.78 6.13
N SER A 246 3.25 1.42 5.19
CA SER A 246 3.08 2.88 5.25
C SER A 246 1.73 3.26 5.84
N SER A 247 1.56 4.55 6.12
CA SER A 247 0.28 5.13 6.50
C SER A 247 -0.81 4.71 5.51
N SER A 248 -0.61 4.89 4.20
CA SER A 248 -1.63 4.53 3.20
C SER A 248 -2.00 3.05 3.18
N ASP A 249 -1.07 2.16 3.58
CA ASP A 249 -1.39 0.75 3.71
C ASP A 249 -2.34 0.50 4.86
N LEU A 250 -2.18 1.22 5.98
CA LEU A 250 -2.95 1.04 7.20
C LEU A 250 -4.31 1.73 7.22
N ILE A 251 -4.49 2.82 6.47
CA ILE A 251 -5.81 3.46 6.25
C ILE A 251 -6.62 2.84 5.11
N ARG A 252 -6.17 1.68 4.57
CA ARG A 252 -6.95 0.94 3.57
C ARG A 252 -8.34 0.59 4.13
N PRO A 253 -9.37 0.53 3.27
CA PRO A 253 -10.71 0.16 3.70
C PRO A 253 -10.77 -1.23 4.33
N LYS A 254 -9.91 -2.13 3.85
CA LYS A 254 -9.79 -3.49 4.35
C LYS A 254 -8.38 -4.04 4.17
N ILE A 255 -7.86 -4.69 5.21
CA ILE A 255 -6.61 -5.45 5.17
C ILE A 255 -6.86 -6.80 5.82
N SER A 256 -6.36 -7.87 5.22
CA SER A 256 -6.51 -9.22 5.76
C SER A 256 -5.16 -9.91 5.92
N LEU A 257 -5.00 -10.65 7.02
CA LEU A 257 -3.95 -11.64 7.18
C LEU A 257 -4.45 -12.96 6.59
N VAL A 258 -3.80 -13.42 5.53
CA VAL A 258 -4.13 -14.67 4.83
C VAL A 258 -3.11 -15.72 5.19
N CYS A 259 -3.56 -16.92 5.56
CA CYS A 259 -2.72 -18.09 5.75
C CYS A 259 -3.08 -19.15 4.71
N GLN A 260 -2.20 -19.39 3.74
CA GLN A 260 -2.33 -20.47 2.78
C GLN A 260 -1.72 -21.75 3.35
N ILE A 261 -2.48 -22.85 3.28
CA ILE A 261 -2.09 -24.14 3.83
C ILE A 261 -1.79 -25.07 2.65
N VAL A 262 -0.53 -25.48 2.55
CA VAL A 262 -0.04 -26.42 1.53
C VAL A 262 0.35 -27.71 2.23
N ARG A 263 -0.30 -28.82 1.89
CA ARG A 263 0.11 -30.15 2.38
C ARG A 263 1.30 -30.67 1.58
N VAL A 264 2.19 -31.38 2.24
CA VAL A 264 3.41 -31.96 1.67
C VAL A 264 3.41 -33.47 1.92
N GLY A 265 3.16 -34.26 0.88
CA GLY A 265 2.97 -35.69 1.05
C GLY A 265 2.75 -36.46 -0.26
N HIS A 266 1.83 -37.42 -0.26
CA HIS A 266 1.66 -38.41 -1.35
C HIS A 266 0.69 -37.96 -2.43
N MET A 267 0.99 -38.11 -3.73
CA MET A 267 0.08 -37.67 -4.82
C MET A 267 -1.38 -38.14 -4.66
N GLU A 268 -1.59 -39.42 -4.33
CA GLU A 268 -2.90 -40.03 -4.07
C GLU A 268 -2.89 -40.69 -2.68
N LEU A 269 -4.02 -40.62 -1.97
CA LEU A 269 -4.21 -41.15 -0.60
C LEU A 269 -4.75 -42.60 -0.60
N LYS A 270 -4.55 -43.37 -1.68
CA LYS A 270 -5.05 -44.74 -1.78
C LYS A 270 -4.06 -45.71 -1.14
N ASP A 271 -4.58 -46.74 -0.47
CA ASP A 271 -3.75 -47.85 0.03
C ASP A 271 -3.22 -48.71 -1.13
N GLY A 272 -1.91 -48.95 -1.15
CA GLY A 272 -1.27 -49.72 -2.22
C GLY A 272 0.24 -49.47 -2.36
N LYS A 273 0.79 -49.79 -3.54
CA LYS A 273 2.23 -49.70 -3.91
C LYS A 273 2.88 -48.38 -3.44
N LYS A 274 4.22 -48.36 -3.26
CA LYS A 274 4.97 -47.14 -2.90
C LYS A 274 4.56 -45.92 -3.75
N HIS A 275 4.00 -44.93 -3.07
CA HIS A 275 3.49 -43.70 -3.66
C HIS A 275 4.55 -42.61 -3.66
N THR A 276 4.55 -41.80 -4.72
CA THR A 276 5.40 -40.59 -4.79
C THR A 276 5.09 -39.67 -3.62
N CYS A 277 6.10 -39.27 -2.86
CA CYS A 277 6.00 -38.41 -1.67
C CYS A 277 6.71 -37.07 -1.87
N GLY A 278 6.59 -36.16 -0.88
CA GLY A 278 7.23 -34.84 -0.89
C GLY A 278 6.60 -33.83 -1.85
N LEU A 279 5.36 -34.09 -2.30
CA LEU A 279 4.66 -33.23 -3.24
C LEU A 279 3.86 -32.15 -2.50
N ARG A 280 4.08 -30.90 -2.87
CA ARG A 280 3.32 -29.74 -2.38
C ARG A 280 1.97 -29.69 -3.09
N ARG A 281 0.88 -29.66 -2.34
CA ARG A 281 -0.50 -29.66 -2.85
C ARG A 281 -1.34 -28.67 -2.05
N PRO A 282 -2.29 -27.96 -2.67
CA PRO A 282 -3.13 -27.04 -1.92
C PRO A 282 -4.00 -27.85 -0.96
N PHE A 283 -4.21 -27.32 0.25
CA PHE A 283 -5.07 -27.93 1.26
C PHE A 283 -6.21 -26.99 1.69
N GLY A 284 -5.88 -25.75 2.04
CA GLY A 284 -6.87 -24.77 2.50
C GLY A 284 -6.32 -23.37 2.64
N VAL A 285 -7.19 -22.43 2.97
CA VAL A 285 -6.83 -21.03 3.24
C VAL A 285 -7.60 -20.56 4.46
N ALA A 286 -6.93 -19.86 5.38
CA ALA A 286 -7.56 -19.11 6.46
C ALA A 286 -7.37 -17.60 6.22
N VAL A 287 -8.36 -16.80 6.58
CA VAL A 287 -8.35 -15.35 6.37
C VAL A 287 -8.85 -14.67 7.64
N MET A 288 -8.12 -13.67 8.11
CA MET A 288 -8.48 -12.84 9.26
C MET A 288 -8.50 -11.37 8.84
N ASP A 289 -9.59 -10.67 9.11
CA ASP A 289 -9.65 -9.21 8.95
C ASP A 289 -8.82 -8.56 10.06
N ILE A 290 -7.90 -7.68 9.68
CA ILE A 290 -7.01 -6.97 10.59
C ILE A 290 -7.12 -5.45 10.45
N THR A 291 -8.19 -4.96 9.80
CA THR A 291 -8.38 -3.53 9.50
C THR A 291 -8.37 -2.67 10.76
N ASP A 292 -8.90 -3.18 11.88
CA ASP A 292 -8.97 -2.43 13.14
C ASP A 292 -7.68 -2.47 13.97
N ILE A 293 -6.63 -3.18 13.54
CA ILE A 293 -5.35 -3.29 14.28
C ILE A 293 -4.67 -1.92 14.46
N ILE A 294 -4.96 -0.94 13.60
CA ILE A 294 -4.50 0.45 13.73
C ILE A 294 -4.89 1.13 15.05
N HIS A 295 -5.91 0.63 15.75
CA HIS A 295 -6.30 1.13 17.09
C HIS A 295 -5.58 0.40 18.24
N GLY A 296 -4.68 -0.53 17.92
CA GLY A 296 -3.90 -1.30 18.87
C GLY A 296 -2.78 -0.50 19.56
N LYS A 297 -2.10 -1.14 20.50
CA LYS A 297 -0.96 -0.55 21.21
C LYS A 297 0.23 -0.36 20.26
N LEU A 298 0.66 0.88 20.06
CA LEU A 298 1.85 1.21 19.28
C LEU A 298 3.11 1.16 20.17
N LEU A 299 4.19 0.57 19.64
CA LEU A 299 5.52 0.65 20.21
C LEU A 299 6.35 1.64 19.38
N PRO A 300 6.91 2.70 19.99
CA PRO A 300 7.73 3.65 19.26
C PRO A 300 9.13 3.08 18.98
N GLY A 301 9.74 3.52 17.88
CA GLY A 301 11.10 3.15 17.48
C GLY A 301 11.14 2.29 16.22
N ASP A 302 12.31 2.26 15.58
CA ASP A 302 12.57 1.35 14.47
C ASP A 302 12.74 -0.10 14.95
N LEU A 303 12.85 -1.05 14.02
CA LEU A 303 12.96 -2.46 14.37
C LEU A 303 14.17 -2.76 15.27
N ALA A 304 15.30 -2.08 15.05
CA ALA A 304 16.52 -2.28 15.83
C ALA A 304 16.35 -1.78 17.28
N GLN A 305 15.68 -0.65 17.45
CA GLN A 305 15.31 -0.11 18.74
C GLN A 305 14.30 -1.01 19.46
N VAL A 306 13.27 -1.49 18.76
CA VAL A 306 12.28 -2.41 19.34
C VAL A 306 12.93 -3.72 19.78
N GLN A 307 13.87 -4.27 19.00
CA GLN A 307 14.64 -5.46 19.37
C GLN A 307 15.51 -5.25 20.61
N LYS A 308 15.98 -4.03 20.84
CA LYS A 308 16.79 -3.66 22.00
C LYS A 308 15.92 -3.43 23.24
N ASP A 309 14.90 -2.61 23.12
CA ASP A 309 14.08 -2.11 24.23
C ASP A 309 12.98 -3.11 24.62
N PHE A 310 12.55 -3.95 23.68
CA PHE A 310 11.49 -4.96 23.83
C PHE A 310 11.94 -6.35 23.37
N SER A 311 13.16 -6.76 23.72
CA SER A 311 13.75 -8.06 23.33
C SER A 311 12.93 -9.29 23.74
N HIS A 312 12.07 -9.17 24.74
CA HIS A 312 11.12 -10.20 25.18
C HIS A 312 9.93 -10.39 24.21
N LEU A 313 9.66 -9.40 23.34
CA LEU A 313 8.62 -9.45 22.31
C LEU A 313 9.21 -9.71 20.93
N VAL A 314 10.30 -9.03 20.59
CA VAL A 314 10.97 -9.16 19.28
C VAL A 314 12.44 -9.37 19.54
N ASP A 315 12.92 -10.58 19.28
CA ASP A 315 14.34 -10.90 19.37
C ASP A 315 15.01 -10.87 17.98
N ARG A 316 16.30 -11.19 17.93
CA ARG A 316 17.06 -11.26 16.67
C ARG A 316 16.69 -12.48 15.80
N SER A 317 16.02 -13.48 16.37
CA SER A 317 15.58 -14.68 15.65
C SER A 317 14.17 -14.55 15.05
N THR A 318 13.47 -13.47 15.41
CA THR A 318 12.12 -13.17 14.93
C THR A 318 12.16 -12.96 13.41
N ALA A 319 11.27 -13.66 12.70
CA ALA A 319 11.21 -13.57 11.25
C ALA A 319 10.81 -12.15 10.81
N VAL A 320 11.46 -11.60 9.79
CA VAL A 320 11.11 -10.30 9.23
C VAL A 320 10.49 -10.53 7.85
N ALA A 321 9.22 -10.18 7.70
CA ALA A 321 8.48 -10.28 6.45
C ALA A 321 8.22 -8.88 5.88
N ARG A 322 9.04 -8.44 4.92
CA ARG A 322 8.93 -7.08 4.36
C ARG A 322 7.69 -6.90 3.48
N LYS A 323 7.20 -5.68 3.37
CA LYS A 323 6.28 -5.25 2.30
C LYS A 323 6.90 -5.54 0.93
N MET A 324 6.12 -6.12 0.02
CA MET A 324 6.48 -6.23 -1.39
C MET A 324 6.30 -4.87 -2.06
N GLY A 325 7.35 -4.37 -2.70
CA GLY A 325 7.43 -2.97 -3.11
C GLY A 325 8.01 -2.08 -2.01
N PHE A 326 8.09 -0.79 -2.30
CA PHE A 326 8.68 0.18 -1.38
C PHE A 326 7.65 0.71 -0.35
N PRO A 327 8.10 1.07 0.87
CA PRO A 327 7.36 2.00 1.71
C PRO A 327 7.20 3.34 1.00
N GLU A 328 6.30 4.20 1.49
CA GLU A 328 6.13 5.56 0.94
C GLU A 328 7.44 6.36 1.00
N ILE A 329 8.24 6.20 2.05
CA ILE A 329 9.50 6.89 2.23
C ILE A 329 10.65 5.90 2.18
N ILE A 330 11.63 6.19 1.33
CA ILE A 330 12.94 5.53 1.31
C ILE A 330 13.94 6.53 1.86
N LEU A 331 14.55 6.21 3.01
CA LEU A 331 15.53 7.09 3.64
C LEU A 331 16.85 7.06 2.86
N PRO A 332 17.62 8.17 2.82
CA PRO A 332 18.94 8.18 2.21
C PRO A 332 19.85 7.14 2.88
N GLY A 333 20.59 6.38 2.08
CA GLY A 333 21.46 5.30 2.54
C GLY A 333 20.77 3.94 2.75
N ASP A 334 19.45 3.82 2.60
CA ASP A 334 18.77 2.51 2.62
C ASP A 334 19.08 1.72 1.34
N VAL A 335 19.72 0.56 1.49
CA VAL A 335 20.10 -0.31 0.38
C VAL A 335 19.18 -1.51 0.36
N ARG A 336 18.39 -1.61 -0.70
CA ARG A 336 17.43 -2.72 -0.90
C ARG A 336 17.60 -3.31 -2.29
N ASN A 337 17.54 -4.63 -2.37
CA ASN A 337 17.58 -5.40 -3.62
C ASN A 337 16.78 -6.70 -3.49
N ASP A 338 15.46 -6.57 -3.35
CA ASP A 338 14.57 -7.74 -3.27
C ASP A 338 13.94 -8.01 -4.64
N ILE A 339 14.11 -9.22 -5.18
CA ILE A 339 13.51 -9.62 -6.48
C ILE A 339 12.38 -10.60 -6.19
N TYR A 340 11.14 -10.17 -6.33
CA TYR A 340 9.98 -11.06 -6.15
C TYR A 340 9.59 -11.70 -7.48
N VAL A 341 9.44 -13.03 -7.48
CA VAL A 341 9.01 -13.81 -8.65
C VAL A 341 7.75 -14.56 -8.28
N THR A 342 6.70 -14.37 -9.05
CA THR A 342 5.42 -15.06 -8.89
C THR A 342 5.22 -16.03 -10.05
N LEU A 343 5.09 -17.32 -9.73
CA LEU A 343 4.63 -18.33 -10.69
C LEU A 343 3.12 -18.15 -10.84
N ILE A 344 2.64 -17.61 -11.97
CA ILE A 344 1.21 -17.27 -12.12
C ILE A 344 0.42 -18.49 -12.58
N GLN A 345 0.67 -18.91 -13.82
CA GLN A 345 -0.12 -19.94 -14.48
C GLN A 345 0.67 -20.58 -15.61
N GLY A 346 0.20 -21.74 -16.05
CA GLY A 346 0.66 -22.36 -17.28
C GLY A 346 -0.45 -23.10 -18.00
N GLU A 347 -0.21 -23.47 -19.24
CA GLU A 347 -1.04 -24.38 -20.02
C GLU A 347 -0.13 -25.43 -20.64
N PHE A 348 -0.43 -26.70 -20.43
CA PHE A 348 0.42 -27.80 -20.89
C PHE A 348 -0.40 -28.84 -21.64
N ASP A 349 0.05 -29.20 -22.83
CA ASP A 349 -0.56 -30.26 -23.61
C ASP A 349 -0.34 -31.63 -22.95
N LYS A 350 -1.35 -32.49 -23.07
CA LYS A 350 -1.28 -33.87 -22.57
C LYS A 350 -0.26 -34.72 -23.33
N GLY A 351 0.14 -34.30 -24.53
CA GLY A 351 1.01 -35.02 -25.43
C GLY A 351 0.44 -36.39 -25.76
N LYS A 352 1.26 -37.43 -25.55
CA LYS A 352 0.86 -38.83 -25.77
C LYS A 352 0.09 -39.44 -24.57
N LYS A 353 -0.11 -38.72 -23.46
CA LYS A 353 -0.81 -39.24 -22.28
C LYS A 353 -2.33 -39.17 -22.45
N LYS A 354 -3.05 -40.11 -21.81
CA LYS A 354 -4.52 -40.15 -21.80
C LYS A 354 -5.14 -39.01 -21.00
N THR A 355 -4.49 -38.64 -19.90
CA THR A 355 -4.91 -37.57 -18.98
C THR A 355 -3.90 -36.41 -19.01
N PRO A 356 -4.30 -35.20 -18.57
CA PRO A 356 -3.38 -34.09 -18.39
C PRO A 356 -2.23 -34.44 -17.43
N LYS A 357 -1.09 -33.76 -17.60
CA LYS A 357 0.08 -33.94 -16.75
C LYS A 357 -0.16 -33.28 -15.38
N ASN A 358 0.24 -33.94 -14.30
CA ASN A 358 0.46 -33.28 -13.01
C ASN A 358 1.78 -32.52 -13.09
N VAL A 359 1.74 -31.20 -13.30
CA VAL A 359 2.94 -30.40 -13.57
C VAL A 359 3.52 -29.84 -12.28
N GLU A 360 4.82 -30.05 -12.08
CA GLU A 360 5.65 -29.35 -11.11
C GLU A 360 6.62 -28.44 -11.85
N VAL A 361 6.70 -27.19 -11.41
CA VAL A 361 7.68 -26.22 -11.88
C VAL A 361 8.80 -26.15 -10.86
N THR A 362 10.04 -26.40 -11.29
CA THR A 362 11.22 -26.14 -10.48
C THR A 362 11.86 -24.83 -10.94
N MET A 363 11.89 -23.84 -10.05
CA MET A 363 12.60 -22.58 -10.23
C MET A 363 13.97 -22.64 -9.56
N SER A 364 14.97 -22.07 -10.22
CA SER A 364 16.36 -22.08 -9.78
C SER A 364 17.11 -20.88 -10.36
N VAL A 365 18.10 -20.35 -9.64
CA VAL A 365 18.89 -19.18 -10.05
C VAL A 365 20.25 -19.68 -10.54
N HIS A 366 20.68 -19.22 -11.71
CA HIS A 366 21.95 -19.61 -12.31
C HIS A 366 22.76 -18.39 -12.74
N ASP A 367 24.08 -18.55 -12.81
CA ASP A 367 24.97 -17.58 -13.45
C ASP A 367 25.07 -17.82 -14.98
N GLU A 368 25.80 -16.94 -15.68
CA GLU A 368 26.02 -17.01 -17.13
C GLU A 368 26.72 -18.29 -17.61
N ASP A 369 27.48 -18.94 -16.72
CA ASP A 369 28.18 -20.20 -16.99
C ASP A 369 27.28 -21.43 -16.75
N GLY A 370 26.12 -21.24 -16.12
CA GLY A 370 25.16 -22.29 -15.78
C GLY A 370 25.41 -22.93 -14.41
N ASN A 371 26.19 -22.30 -13.53
CA ASN A 371 26.34 -22.73 -12.14
C ASN A 371 25.12 -22.30 -11.32
N LEU A 372 24.73 -23.14 -10.38
CA LEU A 372 23.58 -22.89 -9.50
C LEU A 372 23.96 -21.92 -8.37
N GLN A 373 23.14 -20.89 -8.16
CA GLN A 373 23.26 -20.03 -6.98
C GLN A 373 22.61 -20.70 -5.78
N GLU A 374 23.43 -21.15 -4.83
CA GLU A 374 22.97 -21.84 -3.64
C GLU A 374 22.17 -20.91 -2.70
N LYS A 375 21.07 -21.43 -2.15
CA LYS A 375 20.22 -20.73 -1.17
C LYS A 375 19.70 -19.34 -1.62
N ALA A 376 19.59 -19.10 -2.92
CA ALA A 376 19.18 -17.80 -3.45
C ALA A 376 17.66 -17.53 -3.31
N ILE A 377 16.83 -18.57 -3.15
CA ILE A 377 15.37 -18.44 -3.20
C ILE A 377 14.78 -18.56 -1.79
N HIS A 378 13.97 -17.59 -1.38
CA HIS A 378 13.28 -17.55 -0.11
C HIS A 378 11.76 -17.67 -0.33
N PRO A 379 11.15 -18.86 -0.10
CA PRO A 379 9.71 -19.05 -0.25
C PRO A 379 8.86 -18.22 0.74
N GLY A 380 9.48 -17.87 1.86
CA GLY A 380 8.94 -16.98 2.88
C GLY A 380 10.01 -16.67 3.92
N ALA A 381 9.74 -15.65 4.73
CA ALA A 381 10.52 -15.26 5.87
C ALA A 381 10.54 -16.36 6.96
N GLY A 382 11.60 -16.35 7.75
CA GLY A 382 11.78 -17.23 8.91
C GLY A 382 12.63 -18.47 8.65
N TYR A 383 13.01 -18.77 7.41
CA TYR A 383 13.89 -19.89 7.07
C TYR A 383 15.04 -19.43 6.17
N GLU A 384 16.13 -20.19 6.16
CA GLU A 384 17.20 -19.99 5.17
C GLU A 384 16.69 -20.23 3.75
N GLY A 385 17.33 -19.56 2.79
CA GLY A 385 17.04 -19.75 1.39
C GLY A 385 17.29 -21.18 0.89
N VAL A 386 16.61 -21.54 -0.17
CA VAL A 386 16.73 -22.80 -0.91
C VAL A 386 17.31 -22.54 -2.29
N SER A 387 18.03 -23.52 -2.84
CA SER A 387 18.66 -23.40 -4.16
C SER A 387 17.69 -23.72 -5.29
N GLU A 388 16.69 -24.56 -5.01
CA GLU A 388 15.60 -24.90 -5.92
C GLU A 388 14.25 -24.78 -5.23
N TYR A 389 13.33 -24.05 -5.85
CA TYR A 389 11.94 -23.96 -5.41
C TYR A 389 11.04 -24.81 -6.29
N LYS A 390 10.18 -25.63 -5.68
CA LYS A 390 9.23 -26.50 -6.39
C LYS A 390 7.81 -26.04 -6.15
N SER A 391 7.07 -25.80 -7.22
CA SER A 391 5.68 -25.36 -7.15
C SER A 391 4.77 -26.42 -6.52
N VAL A 392 3.57 -26.00 -6.16
CA VAL A 392 2.44 -26.88 -5.93
C VAL A 392 2.11 -27.70 -7.20
N VAL A 393 1.65 -28.93 -7.00
CA VAL A 393 1.24 -29.84 -8.06
C VAL A 393 -0.28 -30.05 -8.02
N TYR A 394 -0.95 -29.63 -9.09
CA TYR A 394 -2.38 -29.87 -9.29
C TYR A 394 -2.61 -31.20 -10.02
N TYR A 395 -3.55 -32.00 -9.51
CA TYR A 395 -3.85 -33.31 -10.08
C TYR A 395 -4.63 -33.19 -11.39
N GLN A 396 -4.02 -33.61 -12.49
CA GLN A 396 -4.61 -33.68 -13.84
C GLN A 396 -5.24 -32.36 -14.32
N VAL A 397 -4.68 -31.23 -13.89
CA VAL A 397 -5.12 -29.89 -14.33
C VAL A 397 -4.29 -29.45 -15.53
N LYS A 398 -4.94 -29.21 -16.67
CA LYS A 398 -4.29 -28.74 -17.91
C LYS A 398 -3.74 -27.32 -17.77
N GLN A 399 -4.46 -26.47 -17.06
CA GLN A 399 -4.15 -25.05 -16.84
C GLN A 399 -3.97 -24.76 -15.34
N PRO A 400 -2.82 -25.13 -14.74
CA PRO A 400 -2.56 -24.83 -13.34
C PRO A 400 -2.40 -23.33 -13.11
N TYR A 401 -3.05 -22.81 -12.07
CA TYR A 401 -2.86 -21.46 -11.53
C TYR A 401 -2.16 -21.57 -10.18
N TRP A 402 -0.87 -21.25 -10.13
CA TRP A 402 -0.07 -21.38 -8.92
C TRP A 402 -0.23 -20.17 -8.02
N TYR A 403 -0.04 -18.96 -8.57
CA TYR A 403 0.06 -17.71 -7.80
C TYR A 403 0.98 -17.83 -6.58
N GLU A 404 2.12 -18.50 -6.77
CA GLU A 404 3.13 -18.71 -5.74
C GLU A 404 4.23 -17.66 -5.90
N THR A 405 4.33 -16.75 -4.92
CA THR A 405 5.35 -15.70 -4.87
C THR A 405 6.50 -16.12 -3.97
N VAL A 406 7.73 -15.99 -4.48
CA VAL A 406 8.97 -16.23 -3.74
C VAL A 406 9.91 -15.05 -3.93
N LYS A 407 10.77 -14.79 -2.94
CA LYS A 407 11.83 -13.78 -3.03
C LYS A 407 13.13 -14.42 -3.53
N VAL A 408 13.81 -13.76 -4.43
CA VAL A 408 15.14 -14.10 -4.93
C VAL A 408 16.13 -13.09 -4.36
N SER A 409 17.16 -13.59 -3.67
CA SER A 409 18.18 -12.79 -3.00
C SER A 409 19.53 -13.05 -3.67
N ILE A 410 20.00 -12.04 -4.40
CA ILE A 410 21.25 -12.05 -5.16
C ILE A 410 21.99 -10.75 -4.82
N ALA A 411 23.32 -10.82 -4.69
CA ALA A 411 24.14 -9.63 -4.50
C ALA A 411 23.99 -8.68 -5.70
N ILE A 412 23.95 -7.37 -5.46
CA ILE A 412 23.61 -6.36 -6.48
C ILE A 412 24.54 -6.47 -7.69
N GLU A 413 25.83 -6.67 -7.42
CA GLU A 413 26.90 -6.86 -8.39
C GLU A 413 26.75 -8.12 -9.25
N GLU A 414 26.11 -9.17 -8.73
CA GLU A 414 25.91 -10.46 -9.41
C GLU A 414 24.64 -10.49 -10.27
N VAL A 415 23.65 -9.62 -10.00
CA VAL A 415 22.36 -9.60 -10.72
C VAL A 415 22.55 -9.56 -12.24
N SER A 416 23.53 -8.80 -12.72
CA SER A 416 23.86 -8.65 -14.13
C SER A 416 24.25 -9.96 -14.84
N ARG A 417 24.77 -10.93 -14.09
CA ARG A 417 25.29 -12.22 -14.59
C ARG A 417 24.33 -13.36 -14.31
N CYS A 418 23.21 -13.10 -13.63
CA CYS A 418 22.26 -14.14 -13.21
C CYS A 418 21.00 -14.18 -14.06
N HIS A 419 20.41 -15.38 -14.13
CA HIS A 419 19.10 -15.62 -14.73
C HIS A 419 18.31 -16.65 -13.93
N LEU A 420 16.99 -16.62 -14.12
CA LEU A 420 16.08 -17.62 -13.55
C LEU A 420 15.87 -18.73 -14.58
N ARG A 421 15.96 -19.98 -14.13
CA ARG A 421 15.64 -21.17 -14.93
C ARG A 421 14.44 -21.90 -14.33
N PHE A 422 13.49 -22.23 -15.18
CA PHE A 422 12.27 -22.96 -14.88
C PHE A 422 12.28 -24.29 -15.62
N THR A 423 12.17 -25.40 -14.91
CA THR A 423 12.02 -26.73 -15.53
C THR A 423 10.66 -27.32 -15.21
N PHE A 424 10.05 -27.96 -16.20
CA PHE A 424 8.70 -28.52 -16.09
C PHE A 424 8.77 -30.03 -16.05
N ARG A 425 8.31 -30.64 -14.97
CA ARG A 425 8.30 -32.09 -14.78
C ARG A 425 6.89 -32.60 -14.55
N HIS A 426 6.59 -33.78 -15.09
CA HIS A 426 5.38 -34.50 -14.74
C HIS A 426 5.61 -35.31 -13.47
N ARG A 427 4.73 -35.16 -12.47
CA ARG A 427 4.77 -35.98 -11.25
C ARG A 427 3.77 -37.14 -11.32
N SER A 428 4.28 -38.37 -11.24
CA SER A 428 3.46 -39.60 -11.27
C SER A 428 2.95 -39.95 -9.88
N SER A 429 1.79 -40.62 -9.76
CA SER A 429 1.32 -41.15 -8.47
C SER A 429 2.17 -42.34 -7.96
N GLN A 430 2.86 -43.03 -8.87
CA GLN A 430 3.75 -44.17 -8.57
C GLN A 430 5.21 -43.71 -8.49
N GLU A 431 5.89 -44.02 -7.39
CA GLU A 431 7.24 -43.54 -7.09
C GLU A 431 8.28 -44.01 -8.12
N SER A 432 8.21 -45.27 -8.55
CA SER A 432 9.17 -45.84 -9.52
C SER A 432 9.09 -45.16 -10.89
N ARG A 433 7.86 -44.82 -11.33
CA ARG A 433 7.64 -44.06 -12.57
C ARG A 433 8.09 -42.61 -12.41
N ASP A 434 7.78 -42.00 -11.27
CA ASP A 434 8.14 -40.62 -10.96
C ASP A 434 9.64 -40.37 -11.02
N LYS A 435 10.44 -41.27 -10.42
CA LYS A 435 11.92 -41.20 -10.47
C LYS A 435 12.50 -41.29 -11.87
N SER A 436 11.77 -41.89 -12.82
CA SER A 436 12.19 -41.99 -14.23
C SER A 436 11.72 -40.83 -15.10
N GLU A 437 10.80 -39.99 -14.61
CA GLU A 437 10.27 -38.85 -15.36
C GLU A 437 11.33 -37.74 -15.41
N ARG A 438 11.71 -37.37 -16.63
CA ARG A 438 12.61 -36.24 -16.89
C ARG A 438 11.82 -34.95 -17.08
N ALA A 439 12.51 -33.81 -17.04
CA ALA A 439 11.89 -32.56 -17.45
C ALA A 439 11.45 -32.67 -18.92
N PHE A 440 10.25 -32.19 -19.22
CA PHE A 440 9.70 -32.21 -20.58
C PHE A 440 9.79 -30.85 -21.26
N GLY A 441 10.15 -29.80 -20.52
CA GLY A 441 10.37 -28.46 -21.03
C GLY A 441 11.20 -27.63 -20.06
N MET A 442 11.77 -26.54 -20.57
CA MET A 442 12.54 -25.55 -19.82
C MET A 442 12.24 -24.16 -20.36
N GLY A 443 12.07 -23.19 -19.46
CA GLY A 443 12.04 -21.77 -19.77
C GLY A 443 13.05 -21.04 -18.90
N PHE A 444 13.43 -19.83 -19.29
CA PHE A 444 14.33 -19.00 -18.50
C PHE A 444 13.96 -17.52 -18.66
N VAL A 445 14.58 -16.65 -17.86
CA VAL A 445 14.52 -15.18 -18.03
C VAL A 445 15.77 -14.56 -17.41
N LYS A 446 16.39 -13.60 -18.10
CA LYS A 446 17.55 -12.85 -17.56
C LYS A 446 17.06 -11.77 -16.61
N LEU A 447 17.82 -11.50 -15.54
CA LEU A 447 17.46 -10.47 -14.57
C LEU A 447 17.86 -9.06 -15.01
N MET A 448 18.77 -8.96 -15.99
CA MET A 448 19.21 -7.72 -16.58
C MET A 448 19.09 -7.76 -18.10
N ASN A 449 18.61 -6.67 -18.67
CA ASN A 449 18.48 -6.45 -20.11
C ASN A 449 19.85 -6.11 -20.72
N ALA A 450 19.92 -6.17 -22.06
CA ALA A 450 21.16 -5.87 -22.79
C ALA A 450 21.58 -4.38 -22.67
N ASP A 451 20.64 -3.49 -22.36
CA ASP A 451 20.90 -2.06 -22.12
C ASP A 451 21.39 -1.75 -20.69
N GLY A 452 21.50 -2.77 -19.83
CA GLY A 452 21.93 -2.64 -18.43
C GLY A 452 20.81 -2.34 -17.44
N THR A 453 19.56 -2.13 -17.88
CA THR A 453 18.40 -2.01 -16.98
C THR A 453 17.99 -3.38 -16.46
N THR A 454 17.32 -3.41 -15.30
CA THR A 454 16.76 -4.66 -14.79
C THR A 454 15.54 -5.10 -15.57
N LEU A 455 15.21 -6.40 -15.45
CA LEU A 455 13.98 -6.97 -16.01
C LEU A 455 12.77 -6.15 -15.55
N GLN A 456 11.90 -5.77 -16.49
CA GLN A 456 10.73 -4.94 -16.21
C GLN A 456 9.75 -5.62 -15.25
N ASP A 457 9.13 -4.83 -14.38
CA ASP A 457 8.07 -5.30 -13.49
C ASP A 457 6.82 -5.70 -14.28
N GLY A 458 6.10 -6.68 -13.77
CA GLY A 458 4.85 -7.15 -14.36
C GLY A 458 4.95 -8.56 -14.92
N LYS A 459 4.05 -8.89 -15.86
CA LYS A 459 3.84 -10.27 -16.34
C LYS A 459 4.73 -10.59 -17.53
N HIS A 460 5.38 -11.75 -17.48
CA HIS A 460 6.24 -12.26 -18.56
C HIS A 460 5.71 -13.58 -19.09
N ASN A 461 5.41 -13.63 -20.39
CA ASN A 461 5.01 -14.86 -21.08
C ASN A 461 6.26 -15.56 -21.60
N LEU A 462 6.74 -16.56 -20.86
CA LEU A 462 7.97 -17.26 -21.17
C LEU A 462 7.78 -18.30 -22.26
N ILE A 463 8.83 -18.50 -23.06
CA ILE A 463 8.90 -19.56 -24.06
C ILE A 463 9.32 -20.87 -23.36
N ILE A 464 8.63 -21.96 -23.69
CA ILE A 464 8.97 -23.29 -23.20
C ILE A 464 9.72 -24.04 -24.30
N TYR A 465 11.01 -24.22 -24.08
CA TYR A 465 11.90 -25.01 -24.93
C TYR A 465 11.76 -26.50 -24.61
N LYS A 466 11.56 -27.31 -25.66
CA LYS A 466 11.50 -28.78 -25.58
C LYS A 466 12.68 -29.34 -26.36
N GLY A 467 13.37 -30.35 -25.81
CA GLY A 467 14.54 -30.92 -26.46
C GLY A 467 15.25 -31.97 -25.60
N ASP A 468 16.53 -32.18 -25.89
CA ASP A 468 17.39 -33.04 -25.07
C ASP A 468 17.67 -32.37 -23.72
N ASN A 469 17.53 -33.14 -22.63
CA ASN A 469 17.69 -32.64 -21.26
C ASN A 469 19.10 -32.07 -21.02
N LYS A 470 20.15 -32.70 -21.57
CA LYS A 470 21.52 -32.19 -21.42
C LYS A 470 21.69 -30.79 -22.02
N LYS A 471 21.04 -30.53 -23.15
CA LYS A 471 21.07 -29.21 -23.79
C LYS A 471 20.22 -28.20 -23.02
N MET A 472 19.09 -28.63 -22.45
CA MET A 472 18.23 -27.79 -21.62
C MET A 472 18.89 -27.37 -20.30
N GLU A 473 19.91 -28.10 -19.84
CA GLU A 473 20.70 -27.77 -18.65
C GLU A 473 21.86 -26.82 -18.95
N ASP A 474 22.39 -26.82 -20.19
CA ASP A 474 23.55 -26.02 -20.61
C ASP A 474 23.18 -24.56 -20.94
N ALA A 475 23.62 -23.63 -20.07
CA ALA A 475 23.39 -22.19 -20.22
C ALA A 475 23.87 -21.62 -21.55
N LYS A 476 25.00 -22.11 -22.07
CA LYS A 476 25.57 -21.64 -23.34
C LYS A 476 24.66 -21.95 -24.52
N CYS A 477 23.88 -23.03 -24.41
CA CYS A 477 22.94 -23.44 -25.44
C CYS A 477 21.68 -22.58 -25.48
N TYR A 478 21.12 -22.16 -24.34
CA TYR A 478 19.83 -21.46 -24.30
C TYR A 478 19.91 -19.95 -24.07
N LEU A 479 20.96 -19.39 -23.46
CA LEU A 479 21.05 -17.95 -23.16
C LEU A 479 21.14 -17.04 -24.40
N THR A 480 21.37 -17.63 -25.57
CA THR A 480 21.38 -16.96 -26.89
C THR A 480 19.98 -16.89 -27.52
N LEU A 481 19.02 -17.65 -27.00
CA LEU A 481 17.65 -17.71 -27.50
C LEU A 481 16.77 -16.62 -26.86
N PRO A 482 15.68 -16.20 -27.51
CA PRO A 482 14.70 -15.31 -26.89
C PRO A 482 14.03 -16.00 -25.70
N TYR A 483 13.67 -15.27 -24.65
CA TYR A 483 13.05 -15.88 -23.47
C TYR A 483 11.57 -15.52 -23.29
N THR A 484 11.10 -14.41 -23.88
CA THR A 484 9.67 -14.06 -23.92
C THR A 484 9.09 -14.20 -25.32
N LYS A 485 7.77 -14.41 -25.40
CA LYS A 485 7.04 -14.41 -26.68
C LYS A 485 7.16 -13.07 -27.42
N VAL A 486 7.17 -11.95 -26.69
CA VAL A 486 7.31 -10.60 -27.26
C VAL A 486 8.66 -10.44 -27.97
N GLU A 487 9.76 -10.84 -27.31
CA GLU A 487 11.10 -10.78 -27.89
C GLU A 487 11.24 -11.67 -29.14
N MET A 488 10.54 -12.81 -29.17
CA MET A 488 10.52 -13.70 -30.34
C MET A 488 9.81 -13.05 -31.53
N GLU A 489 8.67 -12.40 -31.31
CA GLU A 489 7.91 -11.69 -32.36
C GLU A 489 8.71 -10.50 -32.92
N GLU A 490 9.43 -9.75 -32.08
CA GLU A 490 10.29 -8.64 -32.49
C GLU A 490 11.49 -9.11 -33.33
N LYS A 491 12.08 -10.28 -33.01
CA LYS A 491 13.22 -10.86 -33.75
C LYS A 491 12.82 -11.54 -35.06
N GLU A 492 11.55 -11.89 -35.26
CA GLU A 492 11.06 -12.48 -36.52
C GLU A 492 10.85 -11.44 -37.65
N VAL A 493 10.91 -10.14 -37.34
CA VAL A 493 10.74 -9.05 -38.32
C VAL A 493 11.91 -8.06 -38.18
N PRO A 494 13.11 -8.32 -38.77
CA PRO A 494 13.32 -8.21 -40.22
C PRO A 494 14.39 -9.15 -40.84
N SER A 495 14.25 -9.37 -42.15
CA SER A 495 15.09 -10.14 -43.08
C SER A 495 14.86 -11.66 -43.06
N GLY A 496 14.31 -12.17 -44.17
CA GLY A 496 14.03 -13.58 -44.43
C GLY A 496 15.26 -14.49 -44.57
N LYS A 497 16.22 -14.36 -43.65
CA LYS A 497 17.26 -15.37 -43.41
C LYS A 497 16.71 -16.34 -42.38
N SER A 498 16.37 -17.54 -42.85
CA SER A 498 16.11 -18.73 -42.02
C SER A 498 17.02 -18.73 -40.79
N LEU A 499 16.42 -18.78 -39.60
CA LEU A 499 17.10 -18.95 -38.30
C LEU A 499 17.84 -20.30 -38.27
N HIS A 500 18.98 -20.39 -38.95
CA HIS A 500 19.85 -21.56 -38.93
C HIS A 500 20.51 -21.81 -37.54
N HIS A 501 20.36 -20.89 -36.58
CA HIS A 501 20.78 -21.06 -35.19
C HIS A 501 19.76 -21.79 -34.28
N LEU A 502 18.53 -22.03 -34.74
CA LEU A 502 17.54 -22.88 -34.04
C LEU A 502 17.80 -24.38 -34.21
N ALA A 503 18.92 -24.80 -34.81
CA ALA A 503 19.20 -26.20 -35.10
C ALA A 503 19.32 -27.11 -33.85
N ASN A 504 19.47 -26.53 -32.65
CA ASN A 504 19.69 -27.27 -31.41
C ASN A 504 18.47 -27.47 -30.52
N PHE A 505 17.47 -26.60 -30.61
CA PHE A 505 16.17 -26.71 -29.95
C PHE A 505 15.13 -26.55 -31.04
N THR A 506 14.31 -27.56 -31.30
CA THR A 506 13.26 -27.43 -32.32
C THR A 506 12.13 -26.58 -31.73
N PRO A 507 11.87 -25.34 -32.21
CA PRO A 507 10.53 -24.81 -32.11
C PRO A 507 9.72 -25.56 -33.15
N ASN A 508 9.34 -26.79 -32.83
CA ASN A 508 8.39 -27.50 -33.66
C ASN A 508 7.10 -26.68 -33.67
N LYS A 509 6.28 -26.72 -34.72
CA LYS A 509 4.95 -26.10 -34.75
C LYS A 509 4.05 -26.49 -33.55
N ASP A 510 4.43 -27.51 -32.78
CA ASP A 510 3.82 -27.98 -31.52
C ASP A 510 4.43 -27.41 -30.22
N SER A 511 5.58 -26.70 -30.24
CA SER A 511 6.17 -26.06 -29.05
C SER A 511 5.40 -24.82 -28.61
N THR A 512 4.58 -24.26 -29.50
CA THR A 512 3.78 -23.04 -29.30
C THR A 512 2.47 -23.26 -28.53
N LYS A 513 2.09 -24.52 -28.26
CA LYS A 513 0.86 -24.86 -27.54
C LYS A 513 0.98 -24.73 -26.02
N ASP A 514 2.17 -24.97 -25.48
CA ASP A 514 2.37 -24.81 -24.05
C ASP A 514 2.64 -23.33 -23.73
N SER A 515 2.17 -22.87 -22.58
CA SER A 515 2.43 -21.52 -22.10
C SER A 515 2.81 -21.53 -20.63
N PHE A 516 3.66 -20.59 -20.25
CA PHE A 516 4.01 -20.36 -18.86
C PHE A 516 4.16 -18.87 -18.63
N GLN A 517 3.52 -18.37 -17.58
CA GLN A 517 3.51 -16.96 -17.24
C GLN A 517 4.02 -16.78 -15.81
N ILE A 518 4.97 -15.86 -15.66
CA ILE A 518 5.44 -15.37 -14.37
C ILE A 518 5.07 -13.90 -14.20
N ALA A 519 5.15 -13.39 -12.98
CA ALA A 519 5.27 -11.95 -12.73
C ALA A 519 6.53 -11.65 -11.92
N THR A 520 7.15 -10.52 -12.19
CA THR A 520 8.29 -10.00 -11.41
C THR A 520 7.95 -8.65 -10.79
N LEU A 521 8.51 -8.41 -9.61
CA LEU A 521 8.51 -7.13 -8.91
C LEU A 521 9.90 -6.93 -8.30
N ILE A 522 10.69 -6.02 -8.87
CA ILE A 522 12.06 -5.75 -8.47
C ILE A 522 12.08 -4.51 -7.58
N CYS A 523 12.45 -4.71 -6.32
CA CYS A 523 12.58 -3.66 -5.32
C CYS A 523 14.07 -3.35 -5.13
N SER A 524 14.66 -2.61 -6.08
CA SER A 524 16.07 -2.20 -6.01
C SER A 524 16.21 -0.69 -5.84
N THR A 525 17.03 -0.25 -4.88
CA THR A 525 17.46 1.16 -4.75
C THR A 525 18.77 1.43 -5.49
N LYS A 526 19.32 0.43 -6.20
CA LYS A 526 20.59 0.55 -6.93
C LYS A 526 20.53 0.17 -8.39
N LEU A 527 19.53 -0.61 -8.80
CA LEU A 527 19.34 -1.04 -10.18
C LEU A 527 18.00 -0.56 -10.72
N THR A 528 18.01 0.41 -11.64
CA THR A 528 16.80 0.99 -12.22
C THR A 528 16.24 0.14 -13.38
N GLN A 529 14.95 0.30 -13.63
CA GLN A 529 14.27 -0.24 -14.82
C GLN A 529 14.16 0.80 -15.95
N ASN A 530 14.57 2.04 -15.71
CA ASN A 530 14.46 3.13 -16.68
C ASN A 530 15.82 3.41 -17.35
N VAL A 531 15.84 3.35 -18.68
CA VAL A 531 17.07 3.53 -19.49
C VAL A 531 17.61 4.95 -19.39
N ASP A 532 16.73 5.96 -19.38
CA ASP A 532 17.14 7.37 -19.32
C ASP A 532 17.79 7.70 -17.98
N LEU A 533 17.20 7.23 -16.88
CA LEU A 533 17.76 7.37 -15.54
C LEU A 533 19.09 6.60 -15.42
N LEU A 534 19.17 5.37 -15.95
CA LEU A 534 20.42 4.60 -15.96
C LEU A 534 21.53 5.35 -16.71
N GLY A 535 21.21 5.97 -17.85
CA GLY A 535 22.15 6.78 -18.61
C GLY A 535 22.70 7.96 -17.81
N LEU A 536 21.86 8.60 -16.98
CA LEU A 536 22.31 9.64 -16.06
C LEU A 536 23.15 9.07 -14.92
N LEU A 537 22.73 7.98 -14.27
CA LEU A 537 23.48 7.39 -13.15
C LEU A 537 24.85 6.87 -13.59
N ASN A 538 24.95 6.38 -14.82
CA ASN A 538 26.19 5.87 -15.42
C ASN A 538 26.87 6.89 -16.36
N TRP A 539 26.65 8.19 -16.15
CA TRP A 539 27.11 9.24 -17.05
C TRP A 539 28.64 9.23 -17.29
N ARG A 540 29.44 8.74 -16.34
CA ARG A 540 30.90 8.63 -16.47
C ARG A 540 31.34 7.63 -17.54
N SER A 541 30.57 6.56 -17.76
CA SER A 541 30.84 5.59 -18.83
C SER A 541 30.47 6.10 -20.21
N ASN A 542 29.64 7.14 -20.32
CA ASN A 542 29.22 7.72 -21.60
C ASN A 542 29.11 9.24 -21.53
N SER A 543 30.25 9.90 -21.31
CA SER A 543 30.34 11.36 -21.09
C SER A 543 29.91 12.22 -22.28
N GLN A 544 29.81 11.66 -23.48
CA GLN A 544 29.38 12.38 -24.68
C GLN A 544 27.87 12.65 -24.70
N ASN A 545 27.08 11.86 -23.95
CA ASN A 545 25.62 11.93 -23.96
C ASN A 545 25.01 12.67 -22.76
N ILE A 546 25.82 13.37 -21.95
CA ILE A 546 25.36 14.04 -20.72
C ILE A 546 24.21 15.02 -21.01
N ALA A 547 24.35 15.87 -22.05
CA ALA A 547 23.30 16.84 -22.39
C ALA A 547 21.97 16.16 -22.78
N HIS A 548 22.05 15.01 -23.44
CA HIS A 548 20.87 14.22 -23.81
C HIS A 548 20.23 13.60 -22.56
N ASN A 549 21.03 12.97 -21.69
CA ASN A 549 20.56 12.32 -20.47
C ASN A 549 19.91 13.31 -19.50
N LEU A 550 20.47 14.52 -19.34
CA LEU A 550 19.87 15.58 -18.51
C LEU A 550 18.52 16.04 -19.04
N ARG A 551 18.34 16.14 -20.36
CA ARG A 551 17.05 16.48 -20.97
C ARG A 551 16.04 15.36 -20.77
N LYS A 552 16.47 14.11 -20.95
CA LYS A 552 15.62 12.92 -20.80
C LYS A 552 15.19 12.65 -19.37
N LEU A 553 15.98 13.05 -18.36
CA LEU A 553 15.60 12.96 -16.95
C LEU A 553 14.23 13.61 -16.66
N MET A 554 13.91 14.72 -17.34
CA MET A 554 12.62 15.41 -17.17
C MET A 554 11.42 14.63 -17.73
N GLU A 555 11.65 13.58 -18.52
CA GLU A 555 10.62 12.68 -19.05
C GLU A 555 10.45 11.42 -18.16
N VAL A 556 11.35 11.19 -17.19
CA VAL A 556 11.31 10.01 -16.32
C VAL A 556 10.15 10.11 -15.34
N GLU A 557 9.48 8.98 -15.08
CA GLU A 557 8.41 8.93 -14.10
C GLU A 557 8.94 9.31 -12.71
N GLY A 558 8.27 10.25 -12.04
CA GLY A 558 8.68 10.73 -10.73
C GLY A 558 8.80 9.64 -9.67
N GLY A 559 8.00 8.57 -9.77
CA GLY A 559 8.09 7.40 -8.90
C GLY A 559 9.42 6.65 -9.01
N GLU A 560 10.06 6.66 -10.18
CA GLU A 560 11.40 6.09 -10.35
C GLU A 560 12.46 7.04 -9.79
N ILE A 561 12.35 8.34 -10.07
CA ILE A 561 13.29 9.36 -9.58
C ILE A 561 13.39 9.33 -8.05
N VAL A 562 12.25 9.28 -7.34
CA VAL A 562 12.26 9.30 -5.87
C VAL A 562 12.88 8.05 -5.25
N LYS A 563 12.88 6.90 -5.94
CA LYS A 563 13.59 5.69 -5.47
C LYS A 563 15.10 5.86 -5.51
N PHE A 564 15.60 6.61 -6.50
CA PHE A 564 17.02 6.90 -6.73
C PHE A 564 17.37 8.35 -6.38
N LEU A 565 16.60 9.01 -5.51
CA LEU A 565 16.71 10.46 -5.29
C LEU A 565 18.14 10.86 -4.91
N GLN A 566 18.73 10.12 -3.97
CA GLN A 566 20.10 10.34 -3.54
C GLN A 566 21.10 10.19 -4.71
N ASP A 567 21.09 9.04 -5.38
CA ASP A 567 22.04 8.76 -6.48
C ASP A 567 21.85 9.73 -7.67
N THR A 568 20.62 10.17 -7.92
CA THR A 568 20.28 11.17 -8.95
C THR A 568 20.85 12.54 -8.60
N LEU A 569 20.65 13.00 -7.36
CA LEU A 569 21.20 14.27 -6.89
C LEU A 569 22.74 14.23 -6.90
N ASP A 570 23.33 13.13 -6.42
CA ASP A 570 24.78 12.93 -6.46
C ASP A 570 25.32 12.98 -7.89
N ALA A 571 24.64 12.36 -8.86
CA ALA A 571 25.02 12.43 -10.27
C ALA A 571 24.95 13.87 -10.81
N LEU A 572 23.86 14.60 -10.55
CA LEU A 572 23.67 15.99 -10.99
C LEU A 572 24.75 16.93 -10.43
N PHE A 573 25.01 16.86 -9.12
CA PHE A 573 26.04 17.68 -8.48
C PHE A 573 27.44 17.32 -8.98
N ASN A 574 27.74 16.03 -9.18
CA ASN A 574 29.02 15.62 -9.74
C ASN A 574 29.22 16.10 -11.19
N ILE A 575 28.18 16.05 -12.04
CA ILE A 575 28.24 16.58 -13.40
C ILE A 575 28.54 18.08 -13.40
N MET A 576 27.83 18.86 -12.57
CA MET A 576 28.05 20.30 -12.44
C MET A 576 29.46 20.65 -11.94
N MET A 577 30.08 19.76 -11.14
CA MET A 577 31.44 19.93 -10.64
C MET A 577 32.50 19.55 -11.69
N GLU A 578 32.37 18.36 -12.28
CA GLU A 578 33.35 17.81 -13.22
C GLU A 578 33.29 18.48 -14.61
N MET A 579 32.14 19.02 -15.02
CA MET A 579 31.95 19.70 -16.31
C MET A 579 31.89 21.24 -16.19
N SER A 580 32.49 21.78 -15.12
CA SER A 580 32.38 23.19 -14.73
C SER A 580 32.91 24.21 -15.75
N GLU A 581 33.73 23.78 -16.72
CA GLU A 581 34.24 24.63 -17.80
C GLU A 581 33.19 24.93 -18.89
N ASN A 582 32.08 24.19 -18.92
CA ASN A 582 31.03 24.34 -19.93
C ASN A 582 29.71 24.79 -19.31
N GLU A 583 29.41 26.08 -19.44
CA GLU A 583 28.19 26.73 -18.90
C GLU A 583 26.88 26.08 -19.37
N THR A 584 26.88 25.40 -20.53
CA THR A 584 25.65 24.74 -21.02
C THR A 584 25.18 23.62 -20.10
N TYR A 585 26.09 22.91 -19.44
CA TYR A 585 25.73 21.87 -18.48
C TYR A 585 25.21 22.45 -17.16
N ASP A 586 25.67 23.64 -16.75
CA ASP A 586 25.15 24.31 -15.57
C ASP A 586 23.64 24.58 -15.70
N PHE A 587 23.20 25.09 -16.86
CA PHE A 587 21.78 25.34 -17.12
C PHE A 587 20.95 24.05 -17.14
N LEU A 588 21.46 23.00 -17.79
CA LEU A 588 20.74 21.71 -17.86
C LEU A 588 20.63 21.02 -16.50
N VAL A 589 21.68 21.08 -15.68
CA VAL A 589 21.64 20.56 -14.31
C VAL A 589 20.69 21.39 -13.45
N PHE A 590 20.69 22.72 -13.62
CA PHE A 590 19.76 23.59 -12.93
C PHE A 590 18.30 23.26 -13.26
N ASP A 591 17.95 23.12 -14.54
CA ASP A 591 16.61 22.74 -14.97
C ASP A 591 16.19 21.38 -14.37
N ALA A 592 17.11 20.40 -14.36
CA ALA A 592 16.87 19.09 -13.74
C ALA A 592 16.62 19.19 -12.22
N LEU A 593 17.37 20.04 -11.51
CA LEU A 593 17.18 20.25 -10.07
C LEU A 593 15.84 20.94 -9.78
N VAL A 594 15.46 21.95 -10.57
CA VAL A 594 14.15 22.59 -10.47
C VAL A 594 13.02 21.59 -10.71
N PHE A 595 13.18 20.70 -11.69
CA PHE A 595 12.24 19.62 -11.96
C PHE A 595 12.09 18.67 -10.77
N ILE A 596 13.19 18.18 -10.17
CA ILE A 596 13.15 17.30 -8.99
C ILE A 596 12.51 17.99 -7.79
N ILE A 597 12.85 19.26 -7.53
CA ILE A 597 12.26 20.02 -6.42
C ILE A 597 10.76 20.23 -6.65
N SER A 598 10.36 20.57 -7.88
CA SER A 598 8.95 20.72 -8.24
C SER A 598 8.18 19.41 -8.10
N LEU A 599 8.81 18.29 -8.45
CA LEU A 599 8.26 16.95 -8.27
C LEU A 599 8.01 16.63 -6.80
N ILE A 600 8.96 16.93 -5.91
CA ILE A 600 8.83 16.69 -4.45
C ILE A 600 7.82 17.68 -3.83
N GLY A 601 7.63 18.86 -4.43
CA GLY A 601 6.58 19.81 -4.04
C GLY A 601 5.16 19.34 -4.37
N ASP A 602 4.99 18.35 -5.25
CA ASP A 602 3.68 17.75 -5.55
C ASP A 602 3.14 16.99 -4.33
N ILE A 603 1.84 17.12 -4.06
CA ILE A 603 1.13 16.39 -2.99
C ILE A 603 1.39 14.88 -3.07
N LYS A 604 1.56 14.33 -4.28
CA LYS A 604 1.87 12.93 -4.50
C LYS A 604 3.21 12.51 -3.89
N PHE A 605 4.21 13.38 -3.85
CA PHE A 605 5.58 13.07 -3.41
C PHE A 605 6.03 13.91 -2.19
N GLN A 606 5.13 14.69 -1.60
CA GLN A 606 5.44 15.58 -0.48
C GLN A 606 6.04 14.87 0.74
N HIS A 607 5.78 13.57 0.89
CA HIS A 607 6.38 12.71 1.91
C HIS A 607 7.89 12.50 1.72
N PHE A 608 8.47 12.82 0.56
CA PHE A 608 9.92 12.81 0.33
C PHE A 608 10.62 14.11 0.76
N ASN A 609 9.92 15.14 1.22
CA ASN A 609 10.57 16.37 1.73
C ASN A 609 11.59 16.08 2.85
N PRO A 610 11.29 15.27 3.88
CA PRO A 610 12.27 14.91 4.91
C PRO A 610 13.48 14.15 4.38
N VAL A 611 13.32 13.39 3.29
CA VAL A 611 14.42 12.66 2.60
C VAL A 611 15.36 13.67 1.95
N LEU A 612 14.81 14.64 1.22
CA LEU A 612 15.58 15.72 0.59
C LEU A 612 16.31 16.55 1.65
N GLU A 613 15.64 16.94 2.74
CA GLU A 613 16.27 17.65 3.86
C GLU A 613 17.42 16.83 4.46
N THR A 614 17.19 15.55 4.74
CA THR A 614 18.22 14.65 5.28
C THR A 614 19.42 14.53 4.34
N TYR A 615 19.18 14.43 3.03
CA TYR A 615 20.25 14.43 2.04
C TYR A 615 21.06 15.74 2.10
N ILE A 616 20.40 16.90 2.09
CA ILE A 616 21.06 18.22 2.17
C ILE A 616 21.88 18.36 3.45
N TYR A 617 21.37 17.91 4.60
CA TYR A 617 22.05 18.07 5.89
C TYR A 617 23.17 17.05 6.14
N LYS A 618 23.05 15.81 5.64
CA LYS A 618 23.95 14.70 6.02
C LYS A 618 24.79 14.13 4.88
N HIS A 619 24.33 14.21 3.64
CA HIS A 619 24.95 13.52 2.50
C HIS A 619 25.52 14.48 1.46
N PHE A 620 25.05 15.72 1.42
CA PHE A 620 25.57 16.72 0.51
C PHE A 620 27.03 17.08 0.84
N SER A 621 27.95 16.58 0.03
CA SER A 621 29.39 16.83 0.16
C SER A 621 29.95 17.33 -1.16
N ALA A 622 29.72 18.61 -1.48
CA ALA A 622 30.29 19.26 -2.66
C ALA A 622 31.11 20.49 -2.27
N THR A 623 32.42 20.29 -2.07
CA THR A 623 33.38 21.25 -1.51
C THR A 623 33.61 22.51 -2.38
N LEU A 624 33.35 22.46 -3.69
CA LEU A 624 33.38 23.64 -4.58
C LEU A 624 31.99 24.13 -5.03
N ALA A 625 30.92 23.39 -4.75
CA ALA A 625 29.58 23.83 -5.14
C ALA A 625 29.27 25.18 -4.47
N TYR A 626 29.77 25.44 -3.25
CA TYR A 626 29.50 26.64 -2.46
C TYR A 626 29.58 27.96 -3.25
N LYS A 627 30.53 28.11 -4.20
CA LYS A 627 30.64 29.31 -5.05
C LYS A 627 29.49 29.46 -6.06
N LYS A 628 28.90 28.36 -6.54
CA LYS A 628 27.68 28.33 -7.38
C LYS A 628 26.40 28.09 -6.56
N THR A 629 26.49 27.64 -5.30
CA THR A 629 25.37 27.33 -4.37
C THR A 629 24.60 28.57 -3.95
N LEU A 630 25.09 29.79 -4.14
CA LEU A 630 24.30 31.02 -3.90
C LEU A 630 23.01 31.07 -4.74
N GLN A 631 23.02 30.54 -5.96
CA GLN A 631 21.82 30.37 -6.77
C GLN A 631 20.91 29.26 -6.23
N LEU A 632 21.48 28.17 -5.72
CA LEU A 632 20.76 27.06 -5.10
C LEU A 632 20.09 27.44 -3.76
N ALA A 633 20.77 28.24 -2.94
CA ALA A 633 20.27 28.78 -1.68
C ALA A 633 19.09 29.74 -1.91
N PHE A 634 19.08 30.45 -3.05
CA PHE A 634 17.94 31.24 -3.50
C PHE A 634 16.74 30.35 -3.86
N LEU A 635 16.99 29.21 -4.50
CA LEU A 635 15.98 28.22 -4.88
C LEU A 635 15.37 27.50 -3.68
N LEU A 636 16.21 27.07 -2.73
CA LEU A 636 15.77 26.49 -1.46
C LEU A 636 15.00 27.51 -0.61
N LYS A 637 15.43 28.78 -0.56
CA LYS A 637 14.64 29.87 0.06
C LYS A 637 13.31 30.10 -0.64
N SER A 638 13.25 30.02 -1.96
CA SER A 638 12.01 30.17 -2.74
C SER A 638 11.04 29.00 -2.47
N PHE A 639 11.55 27.77 -2.44
CA PHE A 639 10.77 26.56 -2.12
C PHE A 639 10.24 26.59 -0.69
N HIS A 640 11.07 27.00 0.29
CA HIS A 640 10.62 27.16 1.66
C HIS A 640 9.61 28.31 1.79
N CYS A 641 9.80 29.46 1.13
CA CYS A 641 8.80 30.54 1.10
C CYS A 641 7.44 30.09 0.54
N GLN A 642 7.43 29.22 -0.49
CA GLN A 642 6.18 28.66 -1.03
C GLN A 642 5.49 27.70 -0.05
N ASN A 643 6.25 26.85 0.66
CA ASN A 643 5.69 25.94 1.67
C ASN A 643 5.27 26.68 2.97
N SER A 644 5.99 27.72 3.39
CA SER A 644 5.62 28.57 4.53
C SER A 644 4.33 29.34 4.27
N PHE A 645 4.07 29.75 3.01
CA PHE A 645 2.81 30.38 2.61
C PHE A 645 1.60 29.43 2.68
N LEU A 646 1.83 28.11 2.56
CA LEU A 646 0.79 27.08 2.62
C LEU A 646 0.60 26.53 4.05
N GLN A 647 1.57 26.68 4.96
CA GLN A 647 1.51 26.13 6.33
C GLN A 647 1.56 27.14 7.48
N GLY A 648 1.68 28.45 7.21
CA GLY A 648 1.53 29.48 8.24
C GLY A 648 2.49 29.35 9.43
N GLN A 649 3.78 29.06 9.19
CA GLN A 649 4.82 29.04 10.22
C GLN A 649 6.02 29.94 9.86
N ASP A 650 6.55 30.58 10.90
CA ASP A 650 7.49 31.70 10.87
C ASP A 650 8.89 31.36 10.29
N ALA A 651 9.30 32.12 9.27
CA ALA A 651 10.49 31.89 8.44
C ALA A 651 11.84 32.37 9.05
N ALA A 652 11.84 32.89 10.28
CA ALA A 652 12.98 33.63 10.84
C ALA A 652 14.09 32.76 11.46
N GLY A 653 13.80 31.50 11.84
CA GLY A 653 14.73 30.66 12.61
C GLY A 653 15.85 30.00 11.79
N MET A 654 15.59 29.62 10.53
CA MET A 654 16.51 28.80 9.73
C MET A 654 17.46 29.60 8.82
N ALA A 655 17.18 30.88 8.56
CA ALA A 655 18.08 31.75 7.80
C ALA A 655 19.46 31.92 8.46
N ASN A 656 19.55 31.73 9.79
CA ASN A 656 20.81 31.78 10.53
C ASN A 656 21.67 30.50 10.43
N ALA A 657 21.11 29.37 10.01
CA ALA A 657 21.86 28.13 9.85
C ALA A 657 22.60 28.08 8.49
N ALA A 658 21.97 28.57 7.43
CA ALA A 658 22.55 28.60 6.08
C ALA A 658 23.71 29.62 5.91
N LEU A 659 23.86 30.56 6.86
CA LEU A 659 24.95 31.55 6.88
C LEU A 659 26.17 31.09 7.72
N ARG A 660 26.13 29.89 8.31
CA ARG A 660 27.20 29.37 9.19
C ARG A 660 28.01 28.21 8.60
N THR A 661 27.71 27.79 7.38
CA THR A 661 28.55 26.93 6.53
C THR A 661 28.99 27.73 5.33
#